data_AF-A0A3D2J517-F1
#
_entry.id   AF-A0A3D2J517-F1
#
_cell.length_a   1.000
_cell.length_b   1.000
_cell.length_c   1.000
_cell.angle_alpha   90.00
_cell.angle_beta   90.00
_cell.angle_gamma   90.00
#
_symmetry.space_group_name_H-M   'P 1'
#
loop_
_entity.id
_entity.type
_entity.pdbx_description
1 polymer ?
#
loop_
_entity_poly.entity_id
_entity_poly.type
_entity_poly.pdbx_seq_one_letter_code
_entity_poly.pdbx_strand_id
1 'polypeptide(L)'
;MDEKLSDVQVRIVPIEYYTGLMTRRRRHRLTLVSVPLLLIVLLSGGLLYTGMIIHSKAAHVLRGQNEQSKQGAMATASVQTQASNGTSQWDEDTQVTAPTFDFPQSVSQSLSISSTFAPYYTAHSGTQSLGVPITAAFPTNQGWIQFFQWGALLSPALTRNSLHGVTDPLVTLASAGVRDPATGIIRLPLLQTLLTIGGQTPIVDNGSDVSLLTIADLRQEMKPELMQPVSVANSTAATSSDGGQGTFIKTGTRAGTDVGFVVSQSIWNYIQRPDISPDGWNTDFGTPLTAAIPFTATVHGNMHHMLVQLFWRDGIVVDVDSTNAAGQPTVQRLATGLDYLRTVGPPAVMIAQQQHVWATGNTTLYNAPSVSQATAHVGQNFPLTLLGDSQWQNGILWYHVQWSVGKQTAKGWIAANSPAFTSSGNVTPESSFDVLSPTLASYLNGIGSNVGAFVYDVTRQQYYSYNADTQFMVASSMKVPIMLTFLNMTEQQNREPNDSEMQLLTTMIENSNNDSASALFSEVGSGSGVDSYMQQLGIKDFSADDGSWGYSLITPRSMVKLLTLLQTGKILTAQDRQLALSLMEQVESDQQVGVGDTAPSNATVALKDGWVPAPDGSWVMNSSGIVTSGKETYIISVYTTEQNSLDDGQAISRKVCGTVASLLV
;
A
#
# COMPACT_ATOMS: atom_id res chain seq x y z
N MET A 1 50.58 1.66 13.24
CA MET A 1 50.33 0.33 13.83
C MET A 1 48.83 0.10 13.70
N ASP A 2 48.33 -0.09 12.48
CA ASP A 2 48.40 -1.33 11.67
C ASP A 2 47.86 -2.53 12.45
N GLU A 3 46.64 -2.97 12.16
CA GLU A 3 46.44 -4.07 11.21
C GLU A 3 44.97 -4.23 10.77
N LYS A 4 44.85 -4.63 9.50
CA LYS A 4 43.67 -4.92 8.68
C LYS A 4 42.83 -6.07 9.21
N LEU A 5 41.51 -5.99 9.06
CA LEU A 5 40.67 -7.14 8.72
C LEU A 5 39.57 -6.72 7.72
N SER A 6 39.32 -7.64 6.80
CA SER A 6 38.86 -7.47 5.42
C SER A 6 37.35 -7.55 5.21
N ASP A 7 36.86 -6.71 4.29
CA ASP A 7 35.56 -6.77 3.61
C ASP A 7 35.26 -8.15 2.99
N VAL A 8 34.03 -8.63 3.18
CA VAL A 8 33.40 -9.64 2.33
C VAL A 8 32.17 -9.00 1.69
N GLN A 9 32.31 -8.55 0.44
CA GLN A 9 31.18 -8.25 -0.43
C GLN A 9 30.71 -9.53 -1.13
N VAL A 10 29.47 -9.92 -0.87
CA VAL A 10 28.77 -10.97 -1.65
C VAL A 10 28.25 -10.33 -2.93
N ARG A 11 28.87 -10.65 -4.06
CA ARG A 11 28.40 -10.31 -5.41
C ARG A 11 27.49 -11.44 -5.91
N ILE A 12 26.21 -11.16 -6.09
CA ILE A 12 25.27 -12.03 -6.81
C ILE A 12 25.40 -11.71 -8.29
N VAL A 13 25.80 -12.70 -9.10
CA VAL A 13 25.88 -12.60 -10.57
C VAL A 13 24.62 -13.25 -11.16
N PRO A 14 23.86 -12.61 -12.06
CA PRO A 14 22.74 -13.25 -12.74
C PRO A 14 23.23 -14.20 -13.85
N ILE A 15 22.54 -15.33 -14.02
CA ILE A 15 22.76 -16.31 -15.10
C ILE A 15 22.10 -15.78 -16.38
N GLU A 16 22.91 -15.49 -17.41
CA GLU A 16 22.44 -15.20 -18.77
C GLU A 16 22.06 -16.49 -19.51
N TYR A 17 20.87 -16.46 -20.12
CA TYR A 17 20.41 -17.49 -21.07
C TYR A 17 21.05 -17.27 -22.44
N TYR A 18 21.97 -18.16 -22.83
CA TYR A 18 22.44 -18.26 -24.22
C TYR A 18 21.43 -19.02 -25.09
N THR A 19 20.81 -18.34 -26.05
CA THR A 19 20.10 -18.95 -27.18
C THR A 19 21.01 -18.95 -28.41
N GLY A 20 21.59 -20.10 -28.73
CA GLY A 20 22.39 -20.30 -29.93
C GLY A 20 21.60 -21.02 -31.02
N LEU A 21 21.32 -20.32 -32.13
CA LEU A 21 20.92 -20.91 -33.41
C LEU A 21 22.09 -21.68 -34.04
N MET A 22 21.90 -22.94 -34.41
CA MET A 22 22.59 -23.55 -35.54
C MET A 22 21.71 -24.56 -36.28
N THR A 23 21.99 -24.67 -37.57
CA THR A 23 21.12 -25.11 -38.66
C THR A 23 21.42 -26.53 -39.16
N ARG A 24 20.41 -27.11 -39.84
CA ARG A 24 20.45 -28.08 -40.97
C ARG A 24 20.67 -29.59 -40.75
N ARG A 25 19.57 -30.31 -41.02
CA ARG A 25 19.37 -31.46 -41.95
C ARG A 25 20.31 -32.68 -41.88
N ARG A 26 19.74 -33.87 -41.58
CA ARG A 26 19.43 -34.94 -42.57
C ARG A 26 18.59 -36.08 -41.96
N ARG A 27 17.79 -36.69 -42.86
CA ARG A 27 16.78 -37.76 -42.69
C ARG A 27 17.39 -39.08 -42.16
N HIS A 28 16.59 -39.91 -41.49
CA HIS A 28 16.26 -41.31 -41.85
C HIS A 28 15.01 -41.79 -41.08
N ARG A 29 14.43 -42.91 -41.53
CA ARG A 29 13.00 -43.27 -41.58
C ARG A 29 12.68 -44.48 -40.67
N LEU A 30 11.39 -44.70 -40.36
CA LEU A 30 10.73 -45.90 -39.77
C LEU A 30 10.81 -46.03 -38.22
N THR A 31 9.78 -46.39 -37.44
CA THR A 31 8.50 -47.09 -37.68
C THR A 31 7.51 -46.76 -36.54
N LEU A 32 6.20 -46.72 -36.83
CA LEU A 32 5.12 -46.71 -35.82
C LEU A 32 5.06 -48.04 -35.04
N VAL A 33 4.89 -47.96 -33.72
CA VAL A 33 4.15 -48.95 -32.93
C VAL A 33 3.31 -48.19 -31.90
N SER A 34 2.00 -48.36 -31.98
CA SER A 34 0.99 -47.84 -31.06
C SER A 34 0.43 -49.00 -30.25
N VAL A 35 0.53 -48.99 -28.91
CA VAL A 35 -0.34 -49.77 -27.99
C VAL A 35 -0.43 -49.02 -26.64
N PRO A 36 -1.61 -48.95 -25.98
CA PRO A 36 -1.99 -47.90 -25.05
C PRO A 36 -1.70 -48.26 -23.59
N LEU A 37 -1.56 -47.26 -22.71
CA LEU A 37 -1.56 -47.51 -21.27
C LEU A 37 -2.95 -47.29 -20.67
N LEU A 38 -3.34 -48.33 -19.96
CA LEU A 38 -4.63 -48.66 -19.38
C LEU A 38 -4.92 -47.79 -18.14
N LEU A 39 -6.18 -47.36 -18.03
CA LEU A 39 -6.84 -47.00 -16.78
C LEU A 39 -6.81 -48.21 -15.84
N ILE A 40 -6.29 -48.06 -14.62
CA ILE A 40 -6.56 -49.00 -13.52
C ILE A 40 -7.24 -48.22 -12.41
N VAL A 41 -8.54 -48.46 -12.29
CA VAL A 41 -9.35 -48.22 -11.10
C VAL A 41 -9.02 -49.35 -10.13
N LEU A 42 -8.59 -49.03 -8.91
CA LEU A 42 -8.61 -49.95 -7.78
C LEU A 42 -9.45 -49.37 -6.66
N LEU A 43 -10.62 -49.99 -6.50
CA LEU A 43 -11.48 -49.94 -5.33
C LEU A 43 -11.07 -51.07 -4.37
N SER A 44 -11.34 -50.81 -3.08
CA SER A 44 -11.47 -51.75 -1.95
C SER A 44 -10.23 -52.04 -1.08
N GLY A 45 -10.46 -52.02 0.24
CA GLY A 45 -9.64 -52.71 1.22
C GLY A 45 -9.27 -51.90 2.45
N GLY A 46 -10.20 -51.71 3.38
CA GLY A 46 -9.86 -51.24 4.72
C GLY A 46 -8.93 -52.22 5.45
N LEU A 47 -8.00 -51.69 6.24
CA LEU A 47 -7.40 -52.41 7.34
C LEU A 47 -7.04 -51.43 8.47
N LEU A 48 -7.47 -51.84 9.66
CA LEU A 48 -7.21 -51.23 10.95
C LEU A 48 -5.70 -51.05 11.19
N TYR A 49 -5.31 -49.87 11.69
CA TYR A 49 -4.06 -49.68 12.41
C TYR A 49 -4.37 -49.20 13.83
N THR A 50 -4.26 -50.13 14.76
CA THR A 50 -4.26 -49.93 16.21
C THR A 50 -2.83 -49.80 16.73
N GLY A 51 -2.65 -48.90 17.71
CA GLY A 51 -1.46 -48.79 18.58
C GLY A 51 -0.58 -47.59 18.20
N MET A 52 -0.15 -46.70 19.09
CA MET A 52 0.01 -46.82 20.54
C MET A 52 0.29 -45.40 21.07
N ILE A 53 -0.62 -44.79 21.85
CA ILE A 53 -0.32 -43.56 22.61
C ILE A 53 -0.11 -43.96 24.05
N ILE A 54 1.12 -43.82 24.51
CA ILE A 54 1.55 -44.08 25.90
C ILE A 54 0.94 -42.98 26.78
N HIS A 55 -0.08 -43.31 27.55
CA HIS A 55 -0.54 -42.51 28.68
C HIS A 55 0.04 -43.09 29.97
N SER A 56 0.93 -42.36 30.64
CA SER A 56 1.31 -42.64 32.02
C SER A 56 0.26 -42.08 32.97
N LYS A 57 -0.59 -42.96 33.52
CA LYS A 57 -1.35 -42.68 34.74
C LYS A 57 -1.04 -43.78 35.75
N ALA A 58 -0.20 -43.45 36.72
CA ALA A 58 0.00 -44.25 37.92
C ALA A 58 -0.92 -43.70 39.03
N ALA A 59 -1.88 -44.50 39.47
CA ALA A 59 -2.44 -44.43 40.82
C ALA A 59 -3.08 -45.78 41.17
N HIS A 60 -2.53 -46.40 42.20
CA HIS A 60 -2.95 -47.65 42.83
C HIS A 60 -4.44 -47.66 43.21
N VAL A 61 -5.13 -48.77 42.95
CA VAL A 61 -6.29 -49.20 43.76
C VAL A 61 -6.14 -50.69 44.08
N LEU A 62 -6.06 -50.97 45.37
CA LEU A 62 -6.07 -52.30 45.98
C LEU A 62 -7.48 -52.91 45.90
N ARG A 63 -7.50 -54.23 45.67
CA ARG A 63 -8.66 -55.12 45.68
C ARG A 63 -9.20 -55.27 47.11
N GLY A 64 -10.52 -55.13 47.28
CA GLY A 64 -11.25 -55.51 48.49
C GLY A 64 -12.71 -55.81 48.13
N GLN A 65 -13.15 -57.03 48.39
CA GLN A 65 -14.45 -57.58 48.02
C GLN A 65 -15.58 -57.07 48.93
N ASN A 66 -16.78 -56.98 48.33
CA ASN A 66 -18.14 -57.07 48.87
C ASN A 66 -18.35 -57.05 50.38
N GLU A 67 -19.18 -56.11 50.84
CA GLU A 67 -20.34 -56.44 51.68
C GLU A 67 -21.46 -55.39 51.53
N GLN A 68 -22.69 -55.88 51.42
CA GLN A 68 -23.91 -55.09 51.28
C GLN A 68 -24.22 -54.34 52.58
N SER A 69 -24.52 -53.05 52.49
CA SER A 69 -25.48 -52.42 53.41
C SER A 69 -26.23 -51.29 52.71
N LYS A 70 -27.56 -51.41 52.73
CA LYS A 70 -28.52 -50.38 52.35
C LYS A 70 -28.39 -49.20 53.31
N GLN A 71 -28.02 -48.03 52.80
CA GLN A 71 -28.30 -46.74 53.43
C GLN A 71 -28.56 -45.69 52.35
N GLY A 72 -29.46 -44.76 52.68
CA GLY A 72 -30.27 -44.03 51.73
C GLY A 72 -29.52 -43.21 50.68
N ALA A 73 -30.07 -43.18 49.48
CA ALA A 73 -29.79 -42.19 48.47
C ALA A 73 -30.17 -40.79 49.00
N MET A 74 -29.20 -40.08 49.58
CA MET A 74 -29.18 -38.62 49.47
C MET A 74 -28.46 -38.31 48.16
N ALA A 75 -29.22 -37.85 47.17
CA ALA A 75 -28.64 -37.13 46.05
C ALA A 75 -27.97 -35.88 46.65
N THR A 76 -26.64 -35.93 46.84
CA THR A 76 -25.86 -34.73 47.05
C THR A 76 -25.97 -33.93 45.77
N ALA A 77 -26.79 -32.87 45.78
CA ALA A 77 -26.75 -31.85 44.74
C ALA A 77 -25.29 -31.37 44.68
N SER A 78 -24.60 -31.66 43.58
CA SER A 78 -23.28 -31.09 43.30
C SER A 78 -23.45 -29.58 43.33
N VAL A 79 -22.81 -28.89 44.26
CA VAL A 79 -22.94 -27.44 44.37
C VAL A 79 -22.29 -26.81 43.14
N GLN A 80 -23.12 -26.34 42.21
CA GLN A 80 -22.67 -25.73 40.97
C GLN A 80 -21.97 -24.40 41.24
N THR A 81 -20.91 -24.12 40.47
CA THR A 81 -20.23 -22.82 40.50
C THR A 81 -21.07 -21.79 39.75
N GLN A 82 -21.34 -20.66 40.39
CA GLN A 82 -21.93 -19.50 39.72
C GLN A 82 -20.80 -18.59 39.22
N ALA A 83 -20.44 -18.73 37.94
CA ALA A 83 -19.47 -17.88 37.28
C ALA A 83 -20.06 -16.53 36.90
N SER A 84 -19.31 -15.45 37.08
CA SER A 84 -19.68 -14.08 36.72
C SER A 84 -18.80 -13.49 35.60
N ASN A 85 -17.81 -14.24 35.12
CA ASN A 85 -16.89 -13.84 34.05
C ASN A 85 -17.27 -14.41 32.67
N GLY A 86 -18.47 -14.98 32.53
CA GLY A 86 -18.97 -15.52 31.24
C GLY A 86 -18.37 -16.87 30.83
N THR A 87 -17.53 -17.49 31.66
CA THR A 87 -16.92 -18.82 31.38
C THR A 87 -17.92 -19.93 31.06
N SER A 88 -19.13 -19.87 31.64
CA SER A 88 -20.19 -20.85 31.39
C SER A 88 -20.78 -20.79 29.98
N GLN A 89 -20.44 -19.77 29.17
CA GLN A 89 -20.98 -19.58 27.81
C GLN A 89 -20.65 -20.75 26.87
N TRP A 90 -19.51 -21.40 27.10
CA TRP A 90 -19.00 -22.48 26.25
C TRP A 90 -18.92 -23.82 26.98
N ASP A 91 -19.61 -23.92 28.12
CA ASP A 91 -19.70 -25.18 28.83
C ASP A 91 -20.37 -26.22 27.94
N GLU A 92 -19.80 -27.43 27.90
CA GLU A 92 -20.20 -28.54 27.03
C GLU A 92 -20.09 -28.29 25.50
N ASP A 93 -19.58 -27.13 25.05
CA ASP A 93 -19.39 -26.85 23.62
C ASP A 93 -18.23 -27.69 23.04
N THR A 94 -18.51 -28.37 21.93
CA THR A 94 -17.58 -29.26 21.21
C THR A 94 -17.35 -28.82 19.76
N GLN A 95 -17.96 -27.72 19.32
CA GLN A 95 -17.75 -27.17 17.97
C GLN A 95 -16.28 -26.78 17.78
N VAL A 96 -15.73 -27.10 16.61
CA VAL A 96 -14.39 -26.64 16.18
C VAL A 96 -14.43 -26.14 14.75
N THR A 97 -13.61 -25.13 14.45
CA THR A 97 -13.54 -24.48 13.13
C THR A 97 -12.09 -24.29 12.70
N ALA A 98 -11.71 -24.88 11.57
CA ALA A 98 -10.38 -24.72 10.98
C ALA A 98 -10.21 -23.34 10.32
N PRO A 99 -8.97 -22.82 10.19
CA PRO A 99 -8.72 -21.66 9.34
C PRO A 99 -9.05 -21.98 7.89
N THR A 100 -9.91 -21.16 7.27
CA THR A 100 -10.42 -21.38 5.90
C THR A 100 -10.14 -20.21 4.97
N PHE A 101 -9.77 -19.04 5.50
CA PHE A 101 -9.51 -17.86 4.72
C PHE A 101 -8.01 -17.69 4.47
N ASP A 102 -7.66 -17.49 3.20
CA ASP A 102 -6.28 -17.33 2.75
C ASP A 102 -5.73 -15.95 3.15
N PHE A 103 -5.19 -15.87 4.37
CA PHE A 103 -4.51 -14.71 4.92
C PHE A 103 -3.09 -15.09 5.37
N PRO A 104 -2.05 -14.54 4.72
CA PRO A 104 -0.67 -14.91 5.02
C PRO A 104 -0.27 -14.46 6.43
N GLN A 105 0.73 -15.13 7.01
CA GLN A 105 1.31 -14.78 8.33
C GLN A 105 1.82 -13.34 8.37
N SER A 106 2.44 -12.93 7.25
CA SER A 106 2.95 -11.59 7.05
C SER A 106 2.41 -11.06 5.74
N VAL A 107 1.86 -9.85 5.81
CA VAL A 107 1.53 -9.09 4.61
C VAL A 107 2.78 -8.29 4.26
N SER A 108 3.32 -8.46 3.05
CA SER A 108 4.54 -7.74 2.62
C SER A 108 4.33 -6.23 2.43
N GLN A 109 3.14 -5.70 2.72
CA GLN A 109 2.79 -4.30 2.54
C GLN A 109 3.03 -3.49 3.80
N SER A 110 3.66 -2.33 3.65
CA SER A 110 3.65 -1.31 4.71
C SER A 110 2.24 -0.74 4.82
N LEU A 111 1.56 -1.06 5.93
CA LEU A 111 0.22 -0.56 6.24
C LEU A 111 0.33 0.56 7.26
N SER A 112 -0.41 1.65 7.03
CA SER A 112 -0.49 2.77 7.95
C SER A 112 -1.75 2.67 8.82
N ILE A 113 -1.68 3.30 9.99
CA ILE A 113 -2.88 3.57 10.80
C ILE A 113 -3.74 4.56 10.01
N SER A 114 -4.99 4.20 9.73
CA SER A 114 -5.91 5.13 9.08
C SER A 114 -6.11 6.37 9.94
N SER A 115 -6.26 7.54 9.30
CA SER A 115 -6.60 8.79 9.99
C SER A 115 -7.90 8.68 10.81
N THR A 116 -8.82 7.79 10.41
CA THR A 116 -10.01 7.43 11.18
C THR A 116 -9.68 6.89 12.57
N PHE A 117 -8.61 6.10 12.70
CA PHE A 117 -8.24 5.40 13.94
C PHE A 117 -7.04 6.00 14.66
N ALA A 118 -6.31 6.90 14.01
CA ALA A 118 -5.12 7.53 14.58
C ALA A 118 -5.35 8.17 15.97
N PRO A 119 -6.47 8.90 16.23
CA PRO A 119 -6.71 9.46 17.57
C PRO A 119 -6.83 8.39 18.66
N TYR A 120 -7.56 7.30 18.40
CA TYR A 120 -7.68 6.18 19.34
C TYR A 120 -6.33 5.50 19.53
N TYR A 121 -5.65 5.18 18.43
CA TYR A 121 -4.39 4.44 18.45
C TYR A 121 -3.30 5.21 19.22
N THR A 122 -3.24 6.54 19.09
CA THR A 122 -2.31 7.37 19.87
C THR A 122 -2.71 7.49 21.34
N ALA A 123 -4.00 7.65 21.65
CA ALA A 123 -4.46 7.81 23.03
C ALA A 123 -4.30 6.54 23.88
N HIS A 124 -4.37 5.38 23.24
CA HIS A 124 -4.45 4.07 23.90
C HIS A 124 -3.22 3.18 23.68
N SER A 125 -2.04 3.79 23.55
CA SER A 125 -0.76 3.09 23.36
C SER A 125 -0.85 1.97 22.30
N GLY A 126 -1.47 2.28 21.15
CA GLY A 126 -1.92 1.30 20.15
C GLY A 126 -0.82 0.34 19.68
N THR A 127 0.43 0.80 19.60
CA THR A 127 1.58 -0.05 19.24
C THR A 127 1.78 -1.20 20.21
N GLN A 128 1.54 -1.00 21.50
CA GLN A 128 1.67 -2.00 22.55
C GLN A 128 0.35 -2.72 22.86
N SER A 129 -0.80 -2.09 22.60
CA SER A 129 -2.11 -2.65 22.94
C SER A 129 -2.79 -3.41 21.79
N LEU A 130 -2.52 -3.04 20.54
CA LEU A 130 -3.10 -3.62 19.32
C LEU A 130 -2.06 -4.18 18.34
N GLY A 131 -0.82 -3.68 18.40
CA GLY A 131 0.25 -4.05 17.46
C GLY A 131 0.09 -3.35 16.11
N VAL A 132 0.88 -3.79 15.12
CA VAL A 132 0.85 -3.14 13.79
C VAL A 132 -0.43 -3.47 13.02
N PRO A 133 -0.91 -2.57 12.12
CA PRO A 133 -2.04 -2.86 11.25
C PRO A 133 -1.71 -4.02 10.31
N ILE A 134 -2.68 -4.92 10.14
CA ILE A 134 -2.59 -6.06 9.21
C ILE A 134 -3.55 -5.93 8.03
N THR A 135 -4.47 -4.96 8.07
CA THR A 135 -5.28 -4.54 6.92
C THR A 135 -5.20 -3.03 6.70
N ALA A 136 -5.49 -2.59 5.47
CA ALA A 136 -5.98 -1.22 5.26
C ALA A 136 -7.29 -1.02 6.03
N ALA A 137 -7.64 0.22 6.37
CA ALA A 137 -9.00 0.50 6.83
C ALA A 137 -9.98 0.41 5.66
N PHE A 138 -11.13 -0.20 5.87
CA PHE A 138 -12.14 -0.37 4.82
C PHE A 138 -13.57 -0.14 5.34
N PRO A 139 -14.49 0.30 4.46
CA PRO A 139 -15.87 0.54 4.84
C PRO A 139 -16.68 -0.76 4.88
N THR A 140 -17.60 -0.82 5.84
CA THR A 140 -18.62 -1.86 6.02
C THR A 140 -19.98 -1.19 6.18
N ASN A 141 -21.04 -1.99 6.25
CA ASN A 141 -22.38 -1.50 6.58
C ASN A 141 -22.51 -0.95 8.03
N GLN A 142 -21.59 -1.31 8.94
CA GLN A 142 -21.55 -0.80 10.32
C GLN A 142 -20.62 0.40 10.50
N GLY A 143 -19.84 0.78 9.49
CA GLY A 143 -18.83 1.83 9.57
C GLY A 143 -17.46 1.39 9.06
N TRP A 144 -16.43 2.12 9.41
CA TRP A 144 -15.05 1.81 9.03
C TRP A 144 -14.44 0.82 9.99
N ILE A 145 -13.69 -0.17 9.49
CA ILE A 145 -12.95 -1.12 10.32
C ILE A 145 -11.48 -1.19 9.89
N GLN A 146 -10.59 -1.41 10.85
CA GLN A 146 -9.19 -1.77 10.59
C GLN A 146 -8.76 -2.89 11.56
N PHE A 147 -8.07 -3.90 11.03
CA PHE A 147 -7.49 -4.98 11.81
C PHE A 147 -6.02 -4.72 12.10
N PHE A 148 -5.61 -5.16 13.29
CA PHE A 148 -4.26 -5.10 13.85
C PHE A 148 -3.86 -6.50 14.31
N GLN A 149 -2.58 -6.70 14.65
CA GLN A 149 -2.09 -8.01 15.10
C GLN A 149 -2.92 -8.61 16.25
N TRP A 150 -3.28 -7.79 17.25
CA TRP A 150 -3.93 -8.23 18.48
C TRP A 150 -5.38 -7.71 18.64
N GLY A 151 -6.02 -7.31 17.55
CA GLY A 151 -7.41 -6.84 17.62
C GLY A 151 -7.91 -6.13 16.37
N ALA A 152 -9.07 -5.49 16.51
CA ALA A 152 -9.65 -4.65 15.46
C ALA A 152 -10.39 -3.45 16.07
N LEU A 153 -10.40 -2.34 15.33
CA LEU A 153 -11.12 -1.13 15.66
C LEU A 153 -12.23 -0.87 14.65
N LEU A 154 -13.41 -0.51 15.15
CA LEU A 154 -14.58 -0.11 14.37
C LEU A 154 -14.93 1.35 14.69
N SER A 155 -14.99 2.19 13.67
CA SER A 155 -15.56 3.55 13.74
C SER A 155 -16.99 3.50 13.19
N PRO A 156 -18.03 3.53 14.04
CA PRO A 156 -19.38 3.24 13.60
C PRO A 156 -19.96 4.30 12.66
N ALA A 157 -20.76 3.88 11.69
CA ALA A 157 -21.51 4.79 10.84
C ALA A 157 -22.55 5.60 11.65
N LEU A 158 -22.72 6.88 11.29
CA LEU A 158 -23.71 7.76 11.92
C LEU A 158 -25.16 7.31 11.65
N THR A 159 -25.40 6.64 10.53
CA THR A 159 -26.69 6.07 10.14
C THR A 159 -26.55 4.56 9.97
N ARG A 160 -27.25 3.78 10.81
CA ARG A 160 -27.27 2.32 10.69
C ARG A 160 -28.30 1.91 9.65
N ASN A 161 -27.85 1.40 8.52
CA ASN A 161 -28.74 0.73 7.58
C ASN A 161 -28.98 -0.70 8.10
N SER A 162 -30.05 -0.91 8.87
CA SER A 162 -30.48 -2.26 9.21
C SER A 162 -31.07 -2.91 7.97
N LEU A 163 -30.33 -3.82 7.34
CA LEU A 163 -30.93 -4.77 6.42
C LEU A 163 -31.84 -5.67 7.25
N HIS A 164 -33.16 -5.50 7.12
CA HIS A 164 -34.13 -6.31 7.83
C HIS A 164 -33.91 -7.81 7.50
N GLY A 165 -33.67 -8.62 8.54
CA GLY A 165 -33.66 -10.09 8.44
C GLY A 165 -32.30 -10.79 8.33
N VAL A 166 -31.17 -10.06 8.31
CA VAL A 166 -29.82 -10.67 8.36
C VAL A 166 -29.11 -10.22 9.63
N THR A 167 -28.72 -11.17 10.48
CA THR A 167 -27.88 -10.90 11.66
C THR A 167 -26.46 -10.63 11.18
N ASP A 168 -26.07 -9.37 11.13
CA ASP A 168 -24.70 -8.97 10.80
C ASP A 168 -23.77 -9.27 12.00
N PRO A 169 -22.74 -10.13 11.84
CA PRO A 169 -21.81 -10.48 12.91
C PRO A 169 -21.11 -9.27 13.54
N LEU A 170 -20.89 -8.20 12.77
CA LEU A 170 -20.30 -6.96 13.29
C LEU A 170 -21.22 -6.25 14.28
N VAL A 171 -22.54 -6.40 14.18
CA VAL A 171 -23.47 -5.82 15.17
C VAL A 171 -23.27 -6.48 16.53
N THR A 172 -23.18 -7.82 16.55
CA THR A 172 -22.93 -8.58 17.78
C THR A 172 -21.55 -8.22 18.35
N LEU A 173 -20.50 -8.22 17.54
CA LEU A 173 -19.15 -7.83 17.94
C LEU A 173 -19.08 -6.40 18.49
N ALA A 174 -19.71 -5.44 17.81
CA ALA A 174 -19.74 -4.05 18.24
C ALA A 174 -20.50 -3.86 19.55
N SER A 175 -21.55 -4.65 19.80
CA SER A 175 -22.33 -4.60 21.04
C SER A 175 -21.56 -5.15 22.25
N ALA A 176 -20.67 -6.13 22.03
CA ALA A 176 -19.82 -6.71 23.06
C ALA A 176 -18.46 -5.97 23.22
N GLY A 177 -18.13 -5.07 22.30
CA GLY A 177 -16.87 -4.33 22.28
C GLY A 177 -16.80 -3.17 23.28
N VAL A 178 -15.58 -2.64 23.44
CA VAL A 178 -15.32 -1.50 24.33
C VAL A 178 -15.36 -0.22 23.50
N ARG A 179 -16.32 0.65 23.80
CA ARG A 179 -16.45 1.95 23.15
C ARG A 179 -15.60 2.99 23.87
N ASP A 180 -14.70 3.61 23.13
CA ASP A 180 -13.98 4.79 23.58
C ASP A 180 -14.93 5.99 23.67
N PRO A 181 -15.06 6.64 24.84
CA PRO A 181 -16.00 7.75 25.01
C PRO A 181 -15.57 9.01 24.26
N ALA A 182 -14.28 9.20 23.97
CA ALA A 182 -13.76 10.41 23.33
C ALA A 182 -13.98 10.41 21.81
N THR A 183 -13.76 9.27 21.16
CA THR A 183 -13.78 9.12 19.70
C THR A 183 -15.02 8.36 19.21
N GLY A 184 -15.70 7.60 20.08
CA GLY A 184 -16.78 6.70 19.70
C GLY A 184 -16.32 5.41 19.01
N ILE A 185 -15.01 5.23 18.80
CA ILE A 185 -14.40 4.02 18.23
C ILE A 185 -14.62 2.85 19.18
N ILE A 186 -14.83 1.66 18.63
CA ILE A 186 -15.08 0.42 19.36
C ILE A 186 -13.92 -0.53 19.13
N ARG A 187 -13.29 -1.00 20.21
CA ARG A 187 -12.37 -2.14 20.18
C ARG A 187 -13.19 -3.43 20.19
N LEU A 188 -13.02 -4.25 19.15
CA LEU A 188 -13.81 -5.47 18.95
C LEU A 188 -13.23 -6.65 19.75
N PRO A 189 -14.07 -7.47 20.42
CA PRO A 189 -13.63 -8.58 21.25
C PRO A 189 -13.42 -9.86 20.43
N LEU A 190 -12.43 -9.87 19.54
CA LEU A 190 -12.24 -10.94 18.54
C LEU A 190 -12.02 -12.34 19.15
N LEU A 191 -11.37 -12.41 20.33
CA LEU A 191 -11.16 -13.68 21.05
C LEU A 191 -12.48 -14.39 21.37
N GLN A 192 -13.54 -13.67 21.71
CA GLN A 192 -14.83 -14.29 22.05
C GLN A 192 -15.44 -15.00 20.83
N THR A 193 -15.28 -14.43 19.64
CA THR A 193 -15.72 -15.09 18.41
C THR A 193 -14.92 -16.35 18.17
N LEU A 194 -13.59 -16.29 18.30
CA LEU A 194 -12.69 -17.45 18.13
C LEU A 194 -13.03 -18.58 19.13
N LEU A 195 -13.32 -18.24 20.38
CA LEU A 195 -13.78 -19.21 21.39
C LEU A 195 -15.15 -19.81 21.05
N THR A 196 -16.09 -18.98 20.59
CA THR A 196 -17.45 -19.41 20.24
C THR A 196 -17.47 -20.37 19.06
N ILE A 197 -16.63 -20.16 18.06
CA ILE A 197 -16.55 -21.07 16.90
C ILE A 197 -15.58 -22.23 17.13
N GLY A 198 -14.85 -22.25 18.25
CA GLY A 198 -13.81 -23.22 18.54
C GLY A 198 -12.68 -23.18 17.51
N GLY A 199 -12.03 -22.01 17.34
CA GLY A 199 -10.95 -21.84 16.37
C GLY A 199 -9.81 -22.84 16.57
N GLN A 200 -9.42 -23.53 15.50
CA GLN A 200 -8.29 -24.48 15.52
C GLN A 200 -6.94 -23.83 15.21
N THR A 201 -6.87 -22.50 15.24
CA THR A 201 -5.61 -21.78 15.07
C THR A 201 -4.69 -22.08 16.26
N PRO A 202 -3.44 -22.45 16.02
CA PRO A 202 -2.46 -22.67 17.09
C PRO A 202 -2.22 -21.40 17.90
N ILE A 203 -1.97 -21.56 19.21
CA ILE A 203 -1.66 -20.46 20.13
C ILE A 203 -0.34 -19.76 19.80
N VAL A 204 0.63 -20.51 19.26
CA VAL A 204 1.86 -19.99 18.68
C VAL A 204 1.93 -20.51 17.25
N ASP A 205 1.91 -19.61 16.28
CA ASP A 205 2.09 -19.91 14.86
C ASP A 205 2.80 -18.73 14.18
N ASN A 206 4.11 -18.87 14.01
CA ASN A 206 4.95 -17.92 13.26
C ASN A 206 5.38 -18.48 11.89
N GLY A 207 4.68 -19.51 11.39
CA GLY A 207 4.95 -20.18 10.11
C GLY A 207 5.86 -21.40 10.19
N SER A 208 7.04 -21.29 10.82
CA SER A 208 7.97 -22.43 11.03
C SER A 208 7.80 -23.13 12.37
N ASP A 209 7.13 -22.46 13.29
CA ASP A 209 7.11 -22.72 14.72
C ASP A 209 5.64 -22.75 15.13
N VAL A 210 5.13 -23.94 15.46
CA VAL A 210 3.70 -24.17 15.67
C VAL A 210 3.47 -24.95 16.96
N SER A 211 2.58 -24.46 17.82
CA SER A 211 2.11 -25.21 18.99
C SER A 211 1.04 -26.24 18.63
N LEU A 212 0.97 -27.35 19.37
CA LEU A 212 -0.15 -28.28 19.24
C LEU A 212 -1.43 -27.78 19.92
N LEU A 213 -1.31 -26.81 20.83
CA LEU A 213 -2.43 -26.21 21.54
C LEU A 213 -3.15 -25.19 20.65
N THR A 214 -4.48 -25.26 20.62
CA THR A 214 -5.36 -24.37 19.84
C THR A 214 -6.33 -23.58 20.72
N ILE A 215 -7.00 -22.57 20.17
CA ILE A 215 -8.07 -21.83 20.87
C ILE A 215 -9.22 -22.76 21.28
N ALA A 216 -9.56 -23.75 20.46
CA ALA A 216 -10.56 -24.76 20.76
C ALA A 216 -10.22 -25.58 22.00
N ASP A 217 -8.93 -25.94 22.18
CA ASP A 217 -8.47 -26.69 23.35
C ASP A 217 -8.57 -25.83 24.62
N LEU A 218 -8.19 -24.55 24.54
CA LEU A 218 -8.27 -23.62 25.67
C LEU A 218 -9.70 -23.42 26.19
N ARG A 219 -10.71 -23.59 25.33
CA ARG A 219 -12.12 -23.52 25.74
C ARG A 219 -12.47 -24.57 26.80
N GLN A 220 -11.83 -25.73 26.79
CA GLN A 220 -12.05 -26.78 27.80
C GLN A 220 -11.47 -26.41 29.18
N GLU A 221 -10.54 -25.45 29.22
CA GLU A 221 -9.89 -24.96 30.45
C GLU A 221 -10.66 -23.80 31.10
N MET A 222 -11.80 -23.42 30.51
CA MET A 222 -12.63 -22.31 30.99
C MET A 222 -13.76 -22.77 31.90
N LYS A 223 -13.93 -24.08 32.15
CA LYS A 223 -15.10 -24.60 32.86
C LYS A 223 -15.22 -24.04 34.29
N PRO A 224 -16.42 -23.61 34.74
CA PRO A 224 -16.59 -23.03 36.07
C PRO A 224 -16.10 -23.89 37.24
N GLU A 225 -16.08 -25.22 37.10
CA GLU A 225 -15.54 -26.15 38.09
C GLU A 225 -14.02 -26.03 38.30
N LEU A 226 -13.27 -25.52 37.32
CA LEU A 226 -11.82 -25.30 37.40
C LEU A 226 -11.45 -24.06 38.21
N MET A 227 -12.41 -23.19 38.54
CA MET A 227 -12.19 -22.05 39.43
C MET A 227 -11.80 -22.52 40.83
N GLN A 228 -10.79 -21.88 41.40
CA GLN A 228 -10.25 -22.23 42.71
C GLN A 228 -10.88 -21.38 43.81
N PRO A 229 -11.19 -21.96 45.00
CA PRO A 229 -11.56 -21.17 46.18
C PRO A 229 -10.44 -20.22 46.59
N VAL A 230 -10.78 -19.02 47.06
CA VAL A 230 -9.82 -18.02 47.55
C VAL A 230 -8.88 -18.57 48.65
N SER A 231 -9.38 -19.48 49.49
CA SER A 231 -8.58 -20.16 50.52
C SER A 231 -7.49 -21.06 49.92
N VAL A 232 -7.80 -21.76 48.83
CA VAL A 232 -6.84 -22.56 48.09
C VAL A 232 -5.83 -21.64 47.42
N ALA A 233 -6.29 -20.63 46.67
CA ALA A 233 -5.42 -19.68 45.99
C ALA A 233 -4.40 -18.99 46.92
N ASN A 234 -4.82 -18.61 48.13
CA ASN A 234 -3.95 -18.01 49.14
C ASN A 234 -2.97 -19.03 49.78
N SER A 235 -3.29 -20.32 49.77
CA SER A 235 -2.45 -21.40 50.30
C SER A 235 -1.50 -22.02 49.27
N THR A 236 -1.93 -22.04 48.00
CA THR A 236 -1.17 -22.49 46.82
C THR A 236 -0.49 -21.33 46.12
N ALA A 237 -0.05 -20.31 46.86
CA ALA A 237 1.05 -19.43 46.44
C ALA A 237 2.39 -20.19 46.31
N ALA A 238 2.31 -21.46 45.89
CA ALA A 238 3.35 -22.30 45.38
C ALA A 238 3.71 -21.75 44.01
N THR A 239 4.81 -20.98 43.98
CA THR A 239 5.72 -20.83 42.84
C THR A 239 5.05 -21.13 41.50
N SER A 240 4.45 -20.11 40.89
CA SER A 240 4.12 -20.21 39.46
C SER A 240 5.39 -20.63 38.71
N SER A 241 5.26 -21.38 37.61
CA SER A 241 6.42 -21.88 36.85
C SER A 241 7.32 -20.76 36.30
N ASP A 242 6.87 -19.49 36.40
CA ASP A 242 7.62 -18.26 36.10
C ASP A 242 8.21 -17.55 37.36
N GLY A 243 8.16 -18.17 38.54
CA GLY A 243 8.95 -17.81 39.72
C GLY A 243 8.35 -16.79 40.71
N GLY A 244 7.06 -16.46 40.67
CA GLY A 244 6.44 -15.42 41.54
C GLY A 244 5.16 -15.82 42.29
N GLN A 245 4.60 -14.92 43.10
CA GLN A 245 3.28 -15.09 43.73
C GLN A 245 2.18 -14.55 42.79
N GLY A 246 1.30 -15.43 42.31
CA GLY A 246 0.18 -15.02 41.48
C GLY A 246 -0.86 -14.18 42.22
N THR A 247 -1.64 -13.40 41.47
CA THR A 247 -2.73 -12.56 41.99
C THR A 247 -4.07 -13.26 41.79
N PHE A 248 -4.82 -13.50 42.87
CA PHE A 248 -6.17 -14.08 42.80
C PHE A 248 -7.20 -13.04 42.37
N ILE A 249 -7.98 -13.36 41.34
CA ILE A 249 -9.11 -12.55 40.88
C ILE A 249 -10.40 -13.36 41.05
N LYS A 250 -11.32 -12.84 41.87
CA LYS A 250 -12.66 -13.41 42.05
C LYS A 250 -13.45 -13.31 40.75
N THR A 251 -13.99 -14.43 40.30
CA THR A 251 -14.84 -14.52 39.10
C THR A 251 -16.09 -15.36 39.29
N GLY A 252 -16.43 -15.73 40.52
CA GLY A 252 -17.67 -16.41 40.84
C GLY A 252 -17.82 -16.76 42.32
N THR A 253 -18.85 -17.56 42.62
CA THR A 253 -19.06 -18.17 43.94
C THR A 253 -19.41 -19.66 43.83
N ARG A 254 -18.93 -20.47 44.78
CA ARG A 254 -19.26 -21.90 44.91
C ARG A 254 -19.58 -22.20 46.37
N ALA A 255 -20.81 -22.65 46.64
CA ALA A 255 -21.29 -22.91 48.00
C ALA A 255 -21.09 -21.72 48.97
N GLY A 256 -21.28 -20.48 48.49
CA GLY A 256 -21.06 -19.25 49.28
C GLY A 256 -19.58 -18.87 49.49
N THR A 257 -18.63 -19.63 48.93
CA THR A 257 -17.20 -19.29 48.94
C THR A 257 -16.83 -18.59 47.64
N ASP A 258 -16.00 -17.54 47.74
CA ASP A 258 -15.45 -16.84 46.59
C ASP A 258 -14.49 -17.75 45.82
N VAL A 259 -14.73 -17.88 44.52
CA VAL A 259 -13.89 -18.65 43.60
C VAL A 259 -13.42 -17.78 42.44
N GLY A 260 -12.30 -18.17 41.84
CA GLY A 260 -11.80 -17.53 40.63
C GLY A 260 -10.48 -18.09 40.14
N PHE A 261 -9.72 -17.28 39.42
CA PHE A 261 -8.45 -17.68 38.83
C PHE A 261 -7.29 -16.87 39.38
N VAL A 262 -6.13 -17.52 39.47
CA VAL A 262 -4.86 -16.88 39.80
C VAL A 262 -4.19 -16.44 38.50
N VAL A 263 -3.82 -15.18 38.41
CA VAL A 263 -3.00 -14.61 37.33
C VAL A 263 -1.53 -14.73 37.75
N SER A 264 -0.67 -15.32 36.91
CA SER A 264 0.75 -15.49 37.27
C SER A 264 1.44 -14.14 37.46
N GLN A 265 2.56 -14.11 38.18
CA GLN A 265 3.25 -12.85 38.47
C GLN A 265 3.77 -12.17 37.19
N SER A 266 4.29 -12.93 36.21
CA SER A 266 4.78 -12.34 34.96
C SER A 266 3.65 -11.70 34.16
N ILE A 267 2.49 -12.39 34.05
CA ILE A 267 1.29 -11.88 33.38
C ILE A 267 0.74 -10.67 34.13
N TRP A 268 0.64 -10.74 35.46
CA TRP A 268 0.16 -9.64 36.28
C TRP A 268 1.02 -8.39 36.12
N ASN A 269 2.35 -8.54 36.19
CA ASN A 269 3.28 -7.43 35.96
C ASN A 269 3.12 -6.86 34.55
N TYR A 270 2.95 -7.71 33.54
CA TYR A 270 2.78 -7.28 32.16
C TYR A 270 1.49 -6.48 31.95
N ILE A 271 0.34 -7.00 32.37
CA ILE A 271 -0.96 -6.34 32.15
C ILE A 271 -1.14 -5.09 33.02
N GLN A 272 -0.36 -4.91 34.08
CA GLN A 272 -0.39 -3.72 34.94
C GLN A 272 0.45 -2.56 34.39
N ARG A 273 1.24 -2.78 33.34
CA ARG A 273 2.07 -1.73 32.73
C ARG A 273 1.19 -0.68 32.06
N PRO A 274 1.40 0.63 32.32
CA PRO A 274 0.61 1.70 31.70
C PRO A 274 0.74 1.78 30.18
N ASP A 275 1.85 1.33 29.60
CA ASP A 275 2.03 1.27 28.15
C ASP A 275 1.34 0.06 27.51
N ILE A 276 1.04 -1.00 28.29
CA ILE A 276 0.32 -2.20 27.82
C ILE A 276 -1.18 -2.07 28.04
N SER A 277 -1.58 -1.53 29.20
CA SER A 277 -2.97 -1.33 29.62
C SER A 277 -3.22 0.11 30.04
N PRO A 278 -3.22 1.06 29.09
CA PRO A 278 -3.44 2.48 29.41
C PRO A 278 -4.81 2.75 30.05
N ASP A 279 -5.82 1.92 29.77
CA ASP A 279 -7.17 2.04 30.32
C ASP A 279 -7.37 1.21 31.60
N GLY A 280 -6.29 0.59 32.10
CA GLY A 280 -6.29 -0.37 33.18
C GLY A 280 -6.62 -1.79 32.71
N TRP A 281 -5.96 -2.78 33.32
CA TRP A 281 -6.01 -4.17 32.88
C TRP A 281 -7.44 -4.73 32.75
N ASN A 282 -8.36 -4.35 33.63
CA ASN A 282 -9.74 -4.86 33.58
C ASN A 282 -10.52 -4.31 32.37
N THR A 283 -10.18 -3.12 31.89
CA THR A 283 -10.75 -2.55 30.66
C THR A 283 -10.13 -3.22 29.44
N ASP A 284 -8.80 -3.31 29.40
CA ASP A 284 -8.04 -3.75 28.23
C ASP A 284 -8.02 -5.26 28.00
N PHE A 285 -8.00 -6.05 29.08
CA PHE A 285 -7.97 -7.52 29.04
C PHE A 285 -9.28 -8.14 29.54
N GLY A 286 -9.91 -7.52 30.55
CA GLY A 286 -11.06 -8.10 31.24
C GLY A 286 -10.67 -9.11 32.32
N THR A 287 -11.67 -9.75 32.91
CA THR A 287 -11.47 -10.77 33.95
C THR A 287 -10.87 -12.05 33.36
N PRO A 288 -10.04 -12.79 34.13
CA PRO A 288 -9.45 -14.04 33.65
C PRO A 288 -10.54 -15.09 33.41
N LEU A 289 -10.39 -15.86 32.33
CA LEU A 289 -11.26 -16.96 31.93
C LEU A 289 -10.66 -18.32 32.25
N THR A 290 -9.35 -18.40 32.39
CA THR A 290 -8.61 -19.63 32.71
C THR A 290 -7.58 -19.35 33.81
N ALA A 291 -7.05 -20.43 34.40
CA ALA A 291 -5.73 -20.38 35.02
C ALA A 291 -4.63 -20.21 33.95
N ALA A 292 -3.38 -19.99 34.35
CA ALA A 292 -2.24 -20.09 33.44
C ALA A 292 -2.02 -21.56 33.05
N ILE A 293 -2.12 -21.87 31.76
CA ILE A 293 -2.06 -23.22 31.21
C ILE A 293 -0.65 -23.44 30.63
N PRO A 294 0.11 -24.43 31.14
CA PRO A 294 1.42 -24.75 30.59
C PRO A 294 1.29 -25.54 29.28
N PHE A 295 2.15 -25.22 28.33
CA PHE A 295 2.28 -25.96 27.08
C PHE A 295 3.71 -25.85 26.55
N THR A 296 4.00 -26.57 25.47
CA THR A 296 5.26 -26.45 24.75
C THR A 296 5.01 -25.95 23.34
N ALA A 297 5.91 -25.11 22.85
CA ALA A 297 5.91 -24.64 21.47
C ALA A 297 7.34 -24.72 20.93
N THR A 298 7.47 -24.89 19.62
CA THR A 298 8.76 -24.66 18.96
C THR A 298 8.90 -23.16 18.74
N VAL A 299 10.05 -22.58 19.07
CA VAL A 299 10.40 -21.17 18.79
C VAL A 299 11.83 -21.17 18.25
N HIS A 300 12.01 -20.64 17.04
CA HIS A 300 13.25 -20.69 16.28
C HIS A 300 13.85 -22.10 16.20
N GLY A 301 13.01 -23.12 16.03
CA GLY A 301 13.43 -24.52 15.94
C GLY A 301 13.75 -25.19 17.29
N ASN A 302 13.68 -24.49 18.43
CA ASN A 302 13.90 -25.05 19.76
C ASN A 302 12.58 -25.25 20.50
N MET A 303 12.49 -26.29 21.32
CA MET A 303 11.33 -26.48 22.20
C MET A 303 11.41 -25.53 23.39
N HIS A 304 10.36 -24.74 23.59
CA HIS A 304 10.21 -23.78 24.68
C HIS A 304 9.04 -24.17 25.59
N HIS A 305 9.20 -23.93 26.89
CA HIS A 305 8.14 -24.00 27.90
C HIS A 305 7.36 -22.69 27.92
N MET A 306 6.05 -22.80 27.70
CA MET A 306 5.17 -21.66 27.53
C MET A 306 4.05 -21.71 28.55
N LEU A 307 3.51 -20.54 28.88
CA LEU A 307 2.23 -20.38 29.58
C LEU A 307 1.27 -19.60 28.69
N VAL A 308 -0.01 -19.97 28.70
CA VAL A 308 -1.07 -19.15 28.13
C VAL A 308 -2.18 -18.92 29.15
N GLN A 309 -2.69 -17.70 29.24
CA GLN A 309 -3.85 -17.38 30.06
C GLN A 309 -4.83 -16.52 29.26
N LEU A 310 -6.10 -16.92 29.26
CA LEU A 310 -7.16 -16.18 28.60
C LEU A 310 -7.84 -15.22 29.57
N PHE A 311 -8.19 -14.06 29.05
CA PHE A 311 -9.04 -13.06 29.67
C PHE A 311 -10.25 -12.79 28.76
N TRP A 312 -11.27 -12.11 29.29
CA TRP A 312 -12.52 -11.89 28.57
C TRP A 312 -12.36 -11.22 27.17
N ARG A 313 -11.31 -10.43 26.97
CA ARG A 313 -11.08 -9.67 25.72
C ARG A 313 -9.85 -10.13 24.94
N ASP A 314 -8.88 -10.73 25.61
CA ASP A 314 -7.59 -11.04 25.02
C ASP A 314 -6.92 -12.21 25.75
N GLY A 315 -5.82 -12.74 25.20
CA GLY A 315 -5.01 -13.76 25.85
C GLY A 315 -3.54 -13.36 25.91
N ILE A 316 -2.84 -13.87 26.91
CA ILE A 316 -1.42 -13.63 27.13
C ILE A 316 -0.68 -14.95 26.99
N VAL A 317 0.44 -14.91 26.25
CA VAL A 317 1.41 -15.99 26.14
C VAL A 317 2.72 -15.54 26.78
N VAL A 318 3.30 -16.40 27.62
CA VAL A 318 4.60 -16.19 28.25
C VAL A 318 5.53 -17.29 27.76
N ASP A 319 6.68 -16.90 27.24
CA ASP A 319 7.81 -17.78 27.00
C ASP A 319 8.70 -17.76 28.24
N VAL A 320 8.73 -18.88 28.96
CA VAL A 320 9.45 -19.02 30.24
C VAL A 320 10.95 -19.23 30.00
N ASP A 321 11.31 -19.78 28.84
CA ASP A 321 12.70 -20.08 28.49
C ASP A 321 13.41 -18.89 27.83
N SER A 322 12.65 -17.87 27.40
CA SER A 322 13.15 -16.63 26.83
C SER A 322 13.00 -15.46 27.80
N THR A 323 14.03 -14.62 27.92
CA THR A 323 13.98 -13.41 28.74
C THR A 323 14.24 -12.15 27.94
N ASN A 324 13.54 -11.07 28.30
CA ASN A 324 13.81 -9.72 27.79
C ASN A 324 15.13 -9.15 28.38
N ALA A 325 15.50 -7.94 27.95
CA ALA A 325 16.72 -7.26 28.41
C ALA A 325 16.79 -7.01 29.94
N ALA A 326 15.65 -7.07 30.63
CA ALA A 326 15.56 -6.95 32.09
C ALA A 326 15.59 -8.33 32.80
N GLY A 327 15.83 -9.42 32.08
CA GLY A 327 15.86 -10.79 32.62
C GLY A 327 14.49 -11.35 33.00
N GLN A 328 13.39 -10.71 32.57
CA GLN A 328 12.03 -11.21 32.80
C GLN A 328 11.58 -12.06 31.61
N PRO A 329 10.72 -13.08 31.82
CA PRO A 329 10.13 -13.86 30.75
C PRO A 329 9.56 -13.00 29.62
N THR A 330 9.68 -13.47 28.38
CA THR A 330 9.12 -12.78 27.23
C THR A 330 7.60 -12.97 27.22
N VAL A 331 6.85 -11.87 27.24
CA VAL A 331 5.38 -11.88 27.29
C VAL A 331 4.81 -11.20 26.06
N GLN A 332 3.81 -11.81 25.44
CA GLN A 332 3.11 -11.29 24.28
C GLN A 332 1.59 -11.55 24.35
N ARG A 333 0.82 -10.76 23.59
CA ARG A 333 -0.62 -10.98 23.40
C ARG A 333 -0.85 -12.06 22.35
N LEU A 334 -2.01 -12.72 22.40
CA LEU A 334 -2.47 -13.59 21.33
C LEU A 334 -2.71 -12.78 20.05
N ALA A 335 -2.41 -13.38 18.89
CA ALA A 335 -2.59 -12.80 17.57
C ALA A 335 -4.06 -12.78 17.12
N THR A 336 -4.98 -12.37 18.01
CA THR A 336 -6.42 -12.50 17.84
C THR A 336 -6.96 -11.83 16.58
N GLY A 337 -6.33 -10.77 16.08
CA GLY A 337 -6.71 -10.14 14.81
C GLY A 337 -6.36 -11.00 13.61
N LEU A 338 -5.15 -11.56 13.58
CA LEU A 338 -4.69 -12.46 12.52
C LEU A 338 -5.48 -13.77 12.53
N ASP A 339 -5.65 -14.38 13.71
CA ASP A 339 -6.35 -15.65 13.87
C ASP A 339 -7.82 -15.52 13.49
N TYR A 340 -8.44 -14.39 13.83
CA TYR A 340 -9.80 -14.06 13.40
C TYR A 340 -9.89 -14.02 11.87
N LEU A 341 -9.00 -13.28 11.20
CA LEU A 341 -9.03 -13.16 9.74
C LEU A 341 -8.82 -14.48 9.02
N ARG A 342 -8.01 -15.40 9.57
CA ARG A 342 -7.79 -16.74 8.99
C ARG A 342 -8.94 -17.70 9.22
N THR A 343 -9.61 -17.58 10.35
CA THR A 343 -10.69 -18.50 10.76
C THR A 343 -12.04 -18.06 10.23
N VAL A 344 -12.38 -16.78 10.44
CA VAL A 344 -13.68 -16.20 10.12
C VAL A 344 -13.66 -15.48 8.77
N GLY A 345 -12.52 -14.88 8.41
CA GLY A 345 -12.43 -13.96 7.29
C GLY A 345 -12.78 -12.51 7.67
N PRO A 346 -12.40 -11.54 6.82
CA PRO A 346 -12.78 -10.15 6.99
C PRO A 346 -14.29 -9.96 6.83
N PRO A 347 -14.91 -8.99 7.53
CA PRO A 347 -16.30 -8.61 7.28
C PRO A 347 -16.54 -8.15 5.84
N ALA A 348 -17.81 -8.16 5.43
CA ALA A 348 -18.20 -7.71 4.10
C ALA A 348 -17.82 -6.23 3.86
N VAL A 349 -17.09 -6.01 2.77
CA VAL A 349 -16.67 -4.68 2.33
C VAL A 349 -17.82 -4.00 1.60
N MET A 350 -18.14 -2.76 1.95
CA MET A 350 -19.23 -1.98 1.37
C MET A 350 -18.69 -0.74 0.67
N ILE A 351 -18.43 -0.87 -0.63
CA ILE A 351 -17.96 0.23 -1.48
C ILE A 351 -19.14 0.90 -2.19
N ALA A 352 -19.27 2.21 -2.04
CA ALA A 352 -20.23 2.99 -2.82
C ALA A 352 -19.75 3.07 -4.27
N GLN A 353 -20.64 2.72 -5.21
CA GLN A 353 -20.37 2.91 -6.63
C GLN A 353 -20.27 4.40 -6.97
N GLN A 354 -19.41 4.72 -7.94
CA GLN A 354 -19.18 6.09 -8.40
C GLN A 354 -18.61 7.02 -7.32
N GLN A 355 -18.05 6.46 -6.24
CA GLN A 355 -17.38 7.24 -5.22
C GLN A 355 -15.98 7.65 -5.69
N HIS A 356 -15.68 8.94 -5.59
CA HIS A 356 -14.34 9.45 -5.88
C HIS A 356 -13.36 9.15 -4.75
N VAL A 357 -12.17 8.71 -5.14
CA VAL A 357 -11.01 8.51 -4.26
C VAL A 357 -9.76 9.07 -4.94
N TRP A 358 -8.70 9.30 -4.17
CA TRP A 358 -7.47 9.93 -4.65
C TRP A 358 -6.27 9.08 -4.26
N ALA A 359 -5.35 8.85 -5.20
CA ALA A 359 -4.10 8.18 -4.87
C ALA A 359 -3.31 8.99 -3.84
N THR A 360 -2.82 8.33 -2.79
CA THR A 360 -2.08 8.99 -1.69
C THR A 360 -0.61 9.27 -2.00
N GLY A 361 -0.08 8.60 -3.03
CA GLY A 361 1.27 8.73 -3.54
C GLY A 361 1.39 8.10 -4.93
N ASN A 362 2.62 7.94 -5.42
CA ASN A 362 2.87 7.23 -6.66
C ASN A 362 2.39 5.79 -6.53
N THR A 363 1.40 5.43 -7.34
CA THR A 363 0.63 4.20 -7.19
C THR A 363 0.51 3.46 -8.53
N THR A 364 0.72 2.16 -8.49
CA THR A 364 0.47 1.28 -9.64
C THR A 364 -0.98 0.80 -9.63
N LEU A 365 -1.64 0.90 -10.78
CA LEU A 365 -2.92 0.26 -11.08
C LEU A 365 -2.66 -1.04 -11.82
N TYR A 366 -3.45 -2.08 -11.54
CA TYR A 366 -3.25 -3.43 -12.06
C TYR A 366 -4.44 -3.90 -12.90
N ASN A 367 -4.27 -4.92 -13.73
CA ASN A 367 -5.35 -5.46 -14.55
C ASN A 367 -6.25 -6.46 -13.78
N ALA A 368 -5.75 -6.97 -12.65
CA ALA A 368 -6.38 -7.94 -11.78
C ALA A 368 -6.01 -7.61 -10.31
N PRO A 369 -6.63 -8.25 -9.29
CA PRO A 369 -6.33 -8.03 -7.88
C PRO A 369 -5.02 -8.73 -7.47
N SER A 370 -3.95 -8.42 -8.18
CA SER A 370 -2.63 -9.00 -7.97
C SER A 370 -1.55 -8.06 -8.52
N VAL A 371 -0.34 -8.19 -8.00
CA VAL A 371 0.81 -7.36 -8.43
C VAL A 371 1.48 -7.86 -9.71
N SER A 372 0.87 -8.78 -10.47
CA SER A 372 1.53 -9.46 -11.58
C SER A 372 1.65 -8.61 -12.84
N GLN A 373 0.65 -7.76 -13.13
CA GLN A 373 0.60 -7.00 -14.37
C GLN A 373 0.05 -5.59 -14.14
N ALA A 374 0.96 -4.63 -14.18
CA ALA A 374 0.64 -3.21 -14.13
C ALA A 374 -0.10 -2.77 -15.40
N THR A 375 -1.11 -1.92 -15.20
CA THR A 375 -1.90 -1.27 -16.25
C THR A 375 -1.46 0.19 -16.43
N ALA A 376 -1.24 0.91 -15.33
CA ALA A 376 -0.86 2.32 -15.36
C ALA A 376 -0.22 2.76 -14.03
N HIS A 377 0.52 3.87 -14.05
CA HIS A 377 1.16 4.47 -12.87
C HIS A 377 0.65 5.90 -12.66
N VAL A 378 -0.09 6.08 -11.57
CA VAL A 378 -0.71 7.36 -11.22
C VAL A 378 0.05 8.06 -10.11
N GLY A 379 0.10 9.38 -10.16
CA GLY A 379 0.71 10.20 -9.11
C GLY A 379 -0.16 10.42 -7.90
N GLN A 380 0.43 11.06 -6.89
CA GLN A 380 -0.31 11.59 -5.75
C GLN A 380 -1.46 12.50 -6.21
N ASN A 381 -2.59 12.41 -5.51
CA ASN A 381 -3.83 13.14 -5.78
C ASN A 381 -4.51 12.81 -7.12
N PHE A 382 -4.04 11.80 -7.85
CA PHE A 382 -4.71 11.40 -9.07
C PHE A 382 -6.14 10.91 -8.76
N PRO A 383 -7.17 11.48 -9.43
CA PRO A 383 -8.55 11.13 -9.15
C PRO A 383 -8.91 9.78 -9.76
N LEU A 384 -9.52 8.93 -8.94
CA LEU A 384 -10.04 7.61 -9.29
C LEU A 384 -11.52 7.54 -8.89
N THR A 385 -12.26 6.68 -9.57
CA THR A 385 -13.68 6.43 -9.27
C THR A 385 -13.85 4.96 -8.93
N LEU A 386 -14.39 4.66 -7.75
CA LEU A 386 -14.69 3.30 -7.32
C LEU A 386 -15.88 2.75 -8.11
N LEU A 387 -15.73 1.53 -8.62
CA LEU A 387 -16.76 0.84 -9.39
C LEU A 387 -17.69 -0.04 -8.54
N GLY A 388 -17.38 -0.21 -7.26
CA GLY A 388 -18.16 -1.00 -6.30
C GLY A 388 -17.63 -2.42 -6.07
N ASP A 389 -16.83 -2.96 -7.00
CA ASP A 389 -16.23 -4.28 -6.81
C ASP A 389 -15.01 -4.21 -5.89
N SER A 390 -14.91 -5.19 -5.00
CA SER A 390 -13.76 -5.38 -4.12
C SER A 390 -13.41 -6.87 -3.99
N GLN A 391 -12.13 -7.18 -3.86
CA GLN A 391 -11.67 -8.56 -3.67
C GLN A 391 -10.53 -8.64 -2.67
N TRP A 392 -10.57 -9.65 -1.80
CA TRP A 392 -9.43 -10.03 -0.99
C TRP A 392 -8.60 -11.06 -1.74
N GLN A 393 -7.30 -10.83 -1.84
CA GLN A 393 -6.37 -11.78 -2.45
C GLN A 393 -5.02 -11.72 -1.73
N ASN A 394 -4.57 -12.87 -1.21
CA ASN A 394 -3.33 -13.01 -0.43
C ASN A 394 -3.22 -11.98 0.72
N GLY A 395 -4.31 -11.78 1.46
CA GLY A 395 -4.37 -10.80 2.56
C GLY A 395 -4.45 -9.33 2.15
N ILE A 396 -4.49 -9.01 0.86
CA ILE A 396 -4.62 -7.64 0.34
C ILE A 396 -6.06 -7.42 -0.11
N LEU A 397 -6.67 -6.32 0.35
CA LEU A 397 -7.94 -5.85 -0.19
C LEU A 397 -7.70 -5.01 -1.43
N TRP A 398 -8.41 -5.31 -2.51
CA TRP A 398 -8.34 -4.63 -3.79
C TRP A 398 -9.67 -3.95 -4.12
N TYR A 399 -9.60 -2.76 -4.70
CA TYR A 399 -10.74 -2.03 -5.23
C TYR A 399 -10.68 -1.95 -6.75
N HIS A 400 -11.81 -2.16 -7.41
CA HIS A 400 -11.95 -1.90 -8.83
C HIS A 400 -12.20 -0.40 -9.04
N VAL A 401 -11.34 0.23 -9.84
CA VAL A 401 -11.34 1.67 -10.10
C VAL A 401 -11.43 1.98 -11.58
N GLN A 402 -11.92 3.17 -11.87
CA GLN A 402 -11.93 3.79 -13.18
C GLN A 402 -11.26 5.17 -13.11
N TRP A 403 -10.59 5.56 -14.19
CA TRP A 403 -10.10 6.91 -14.40
C TRP A 403 -10.43 7.39 -15.81
N SER A 404 -10.37 8.71 -15.99
CA SER A 404 -10.61 9.36 -17.27
C SER A 404 -9.30 9.88 -17.85
N VAL A 405 -9.19 9.81 -19.17
CA VAL A 405 -8.06 10.31 -19.96
C VAL A 405 -8.65 11.05 -21.15
N GLY A 406 -8.64 12.39 -21.11
CA GLY A 406 -9.33 13.16 -22.13
C GLY A 406 -10.83 12.83 -22.16
N LYS A 407 -11.29 12.24 -23.27
CA LYS A 407 -12.66 11.74 -23.48
C LYS A 407 -12.81 10.22 -23.27
N GLN A 408 -11.70 9.52 -23.00
CA GLN A 408 -11.68 8.06 -22.79
C GLN A 408 -11.72 7.72 -21.30
N THR A 409 -12.07 6.47 -20.99
CA THR A 409 -11.98 5.93 -19.63
C THR A 409 -11.24 4.60 -19.66
N ALA A 410 -10.50 4.33 -18.58
CA ALA A 410 -9.80 3.08 -18.37
C ALA A 410 -10.11 2.55 -16.97
N LYS A 411 -9.93 1.24 -16.79
CA LYS A 411 -10.27 0.51 -15.57
C LYS A 411 -9.12 -0.35 -15.11
N GLY A 412 -9.07 -0.61 -13.81
CA GLY A 412 -8.04 -1.43 -13.19
C GLY A 412 -8.29 -1.62 -11.71
N TRP A 413 -7.36 -2.28 -11.06
CA TRP A 413 -7.41 -2.62 -9.64
C TRP A 413 -6.34 -1.86 -8.88
N ILE A 414 -6.68 -1.42 -7.68
CA ILE A 414 -5.78 -0.71 -6.78
C ILE A 414 -5.85 -1.39 -5.40
N ALA A 415 -4.71 -1.51 -4.72
CA ALA A 415 -4.69 -1.98 -3.33
C ALA A 415 -5.36 -0.94 -2.41
N ALA A 416 -6.19 -1.38 -1.47
CA ALA A 416 -7.03 -0.52 -0.64
C ALA A 416 -6.25 0.42 0.30
N ASN A 417 -4.96 0.17 0.53
CA ASN A 417 -4.06 1.06 1.26
C ASN A 417 -3.51 2.23 0.43
N SER A 418 -3.72 2.23 -0.88
CA SER A 418 -3.15 3.22 -1.80
C SER A 418 -4.05 4.44 -2.06
N PRO A 419 -5.40 4.33 -2.11
CA PRO A 419 -6.27 5.49 -2.23
C PRO A 419 -6.76 6.02 -0.88
N ALA A 420 -7.02 7.33 -0.83
CA ALA A 420 -7.74 7.99 0.23
C ALA A 420 -9.14 8.41 -0.25
N PHE A 421 -10.08 8.43 0.69
CA PHE A 421 -11.48 8.81 0.46
C PHE A 421 -11.72 10.32 0.53
N THR A 422 -10.65 11.08 0.78
CA THR A 422 -10.62 12.53 0.80
C THR A 422 -9.42 13.01 0.01
N SER A 423 -9.60 14.02 -0.83
CA SER A 423 -8.48 14.67 -1.51
C SER A 423 -7.55 15.33 -0.49
N SER A 424 -6.22 15.21 -0.66
CA SER A 424 -5.28 15.98 0.16
C SER A 424 -5.21 17.46 -0.26
N GLY A 425 -5.82 17.82 -1.39
CA GLY A 425 -5.83 19.18 -1.96
C GLY A 425 -4.47 19.67 -2.50
N ASN A 426 -4.57 20.73 -3.31
CA ASN A 426 -3.54 21.69 -3.75
C ASN A 426 -2.38 21.23 -4.65
N VAL A 427 -2.23 19.94 -4.96
CA VAL A 427 -1.17 19.48 -5.87
C VAL A 427 -1.79 18.92 -7.14
N THR A 428 -1.46 19.52 -8.28
CA THR A 428 -1.78 18.99 -9.62
C THR A 428 -1.13 17.61 -9.77
N PRO A 429 -1.89 16.54 -10.00
CA PRO A 429 -1.33 15.19 -10.11
C PRO A 429 -0.38 15.08 -11.29
N GLU A 430 0.73 14.38 -11.10
CA GLU A 430 1.65 13.99 -12.17
C GLU A 430 1.68 12.48 -12.30
N SER A 431 1.32 11.98 -13.48
CA SER A 431 1.25 10.54 -13.74
C SER A 431 2.19 10.14 -14.88
N SER A 432 2.47 8.84 -14.97
CA SER A 432 3.22 8.29 -16.11
C SER A 432 2.42 8.42 -17.40
N PHE A 433 3.11 8.42 -18.54
CA PHE A 433 2.50 8.38 -19.86
C PHE A 433 1.63 7.14 -20.11
N ASP A 434 1.78 6.06 -19.34
CA ASP A 434 0.92 4.87 -19.47
C ASP A 434 -0.53 5.13 -19.03
N VAL A 435 -0.77 6.13 -18.17
CA VAL A 435 -2.11 6.61 -17.85
C VAL A 435 -2.73 7.24 -19.08
N LEU A 436 -1.95 8.02 -19.84
CA LEU A 436 -2.41 8.67 -21.07
C LEU A 436 -2.59 7.65 -22.21
N SER A 437 -1.57 6.82 -22.47
CA SER A 437 -1.59 5.78 -23.49
C SER A 437 -0.55 4.70 -23.18
N PRO A 438 -0.98 3.48 -22.80
CA PRO A 438 -0.06 2.36 -22.59
C PRO A 438 0.79 2.02 -23.82
N THR A 439 0.24 2.20 -25.03
CA THR A 439 0.97 1.97 -26.28
C THR A 439 2.05 3.02 -26.50
N LEU A 440 1.78 4.30 -26.19
CA LEU A 440 2.78 5.35 -26.28
C LEU A 440 3.88 5.15 -25.23
N ALA A 441 3.52 4.81 -24.00
CA ALA A 441 4.49 4.50 -22.96
C ALA A 441 5.40 3.32 -23.36
N SER A 442 4.84 2.25 -23.94
CA SER A 442 5.63 1.13 -24.45
C SER A 442 6.56 1.54 -25.60
N TYR A 443 6.12 2.43 -26.49
CA TYR A 443 6.94 2.97 -27.57
C TYR A 443 8.12 3.78 -27.02
N LEU A 444 7.86 4.68 -26.06
CA LEU A 444 8.88 5.49 -25.40
C LEU A 444 9.87 4.61 -24.63
N ASN A 445 9.40 3.58 -23.91
CA ASN A 445 10.27 2.59 -23.24
C ASN A 445 11.20 1.83 -24.20
N GLY A 446 10.81 1.65 -25.46
CA GLY A 446 11.69 1.08 -26.48
C GLY A 446 12.83 2.00 -26.90
N ILE A 447 12.69 3.31 -26.69
CA ILE A 447 13.70 4.34 -26.99
C ILE A 447 14.55 4.63 -25.73
N GLY A 448 13.96 4.54 -24.54
CA GLY A 448 14.65 4.70 -23.26
C GLY A 448 15.01 6.16 -22.95
N SER A 449 16.21 6.39 -22.42
CA SER A 449 16.69 7.72 -21.97
C SER A 449 16.83 8.75 -23.09
N ASN A 450 16.80 8.32 -24.36
CA ASN A 450 17.08 9.17 -25.52
C ASN A 450 15.86 10.01 -25.94
N VAL A 451 14.75 9.89 -25.21
CA VAL A 451 13.54 10.71 -25.34
C VAL A 451 13.05 11.14 -23.96
N GLY A 452 12.61 12.39 -23.86
CA GLY A 452 11.92 12.95 -22.71
C GLY A 452 10.70 13.72 -23.16
N ALA A 453 9.59 13.58 -22.43
CA ALA A 453 8.35 14.26 -22.72
C ALA A 453 7.63 14.67 -21.44
N PHE A 454 7.03 15.84 -21.46
CA PHE A 454 6.17 16.33 -20.39
C PHE A 454 4.95 17.03 -20.98
N VAL A 455 3.78 16.71 -20.44
CA VAL A 455 2.51 17.28 -20.87
C VAL A 455 1.80 17.85 -19.67
N TYR A 456 1.25 19.05 -19.81
CA TYR A 456 0.27 19.62 -18.92
C TYR A 456 -1.09 19.69 -19.63
N ASP A 457 -2.03 18.82 -19.26
CA ASP A 457 -3.45 18.98 -19.59
C ASP A 457 -4.00 20.10 -18.71
N VAL A 458 -4.06 21.31 -19.26
CA VAL A 458 -4.50 22.51 -18.55
C VAL A 458 -5.98 22.39 -18.19
N THR A 459 -6.78 21.79 -19.07
CA THR A 459 -8.22 21.67 -18.90
C THR A 459 -8.60 20.73 -17.76
N ARG A 460 -7.87 19.62 -17.59
CA ARG A 460 -8.11 18.63 -16.52
C ARG A 460 -7.19 18.83 -15.31
N GLN A 461 -6.25 19.76 -15.38
CA GLN A 461 -5.23 20.00 -14.36
C GLN A 461 -4.46 18.72 -14.02
N GLN A 462 -3.83 18.12 -15.03
CA GLN A 462 -3.04 16.89 -14.89
C GLN A 462 -1.73 16.99 -15.66
N TYR A 463 -0.65 16.49 -15.07
CA TYR A 463 0.63 16.31 -15.73
C TYR A 463 0.84 14.85 -16.14
N TYR A 464 1.50 14.66 -17.28
CA TYR A 464 2.00 13.36 -17.74
C TYR A 464 3.48 13.46 -18.00
N SER A 465 4.27 12.51 -17.49
CA SER A 465 5.74 12.56 -17.56
C SER A 465 6.39 11.27 -18.08
N TYR A 466 7.42 11.45 -18.89
CA TYR A 466 8.34 10.41 -19.35
C TYR A 466 9.74 11.01 -19.42
N ASN A 467 10.70 10.54 -18.59
CA ASN A 467 12.04 11.15 -18.48
C ASN A 467 12.00 12.69 -18.40
N ALA A 468 11.01 13.25 -17.70
CA ALA A 468 10.69 14.67 -17.76
C ALA A 468 11.73 15.58 -17.09
N ASP A 469 12.62 15.01 -16.29
CA ASP A 469 13.69 15.69 -15.55
C ASP A 469 15.09 15.44 -16.17
N THR A 470 15.15 14.73 -17.31
CA THR A 470 16.39 14.52 -18.07
C THR A 470 16.76 15.80 -18.83
N GLN A 471 18.05 16.13 -18.84
CA GLN A 471 18.59 17.28 -19.57
C GLN A 471 18.75 16.98 -21.05
N PHE A 472 18.29 17.87 -21.90
CA PHE A 472 18.45 17.81 -23.35
C PHE A 472 18.95 19.14 -23.90
N MET A 473 19.67 19.09 -25.02
CA MET A 473 20.04 20.28 -25.77
C MET A 473 18.79 21.01 -26.31
N VAL A 474 18.74 22.32 -26.10
CA VAL A 474 17.59 23.15 -26.48
C VAL A 474 17.46 23.39 -27.98
N ALA A 475 18.57 23.40 -28.73
CA ALA A 475 18.62 23.83 -30.12
C ALA A 475 17.83 25.15 -30.33
N SER A 476 17.04 25.27 -31.40
CA SER A 476 16.26 26.49 -31.68
C SER A 476 15.09 26.75 -30.73
N SER A 477 14.72 25.81 -29.83
CA SER A 477 13.74 26.14 -28.78
C SER A 477 14.27 27.16 -27.76
N MET A 478 15.61 27.37 -27.70
CA MET A 478 16.27 28.46 -26.94
C MET A 478 15.73 29.85 -27.26
N LYS A 479 15.20 30.04 -28.47
CA LYS A 479 14.68 31.33 -28.92
C LYS A 479 13.47 31.80 -28.12
N VAL A 480 12.73 30.87 -27.48
CA VAL A 480 11.65 31.21 -26.55
C VAL A 480 12.22 31.84 -25.26
N PRO A 481 13.15 31.20 -24.51
CA PRO A 481 13.87 31.87 -23.43
C PRO A 481 14.49 33.23 -23.81
N ILE A 482 15.12 33.34 -24.98
CA ILE A 482 15.71 34.62 -25.46
C ILE A 482 14.62 35.69 -25.62
N MET A 483 13.54 35.38 -26.33
CA MET A 483 12.41 36.30 -26.53
C MET A 483 11.83 36.76 -25.18
N LEU A 484 11.58 35.83 -24.27
CA LEU A 484 10.95 36.17 -22.98
C LEU A 484 11.86 36.99 -22.08
N THR A 485 13.16 36.70 -22.06
CA THR A 485 14.15 37.54 -21.36
C THR A 485 14.21 38.93 -21.96
N PHE A 486 14.18 39.05 -23.30
CA PHE A 486 14.22 40.33 -24.01
C PHE A 486 12.97 41.17 -23.71
N LEU A 487 11.77 40.60 -23.80
CA LEU A 487 10.53 41.31 -23.50
C LEU A 487 10.48 41.75 -22.03
N ASN A 488 10.88 40.88 -21.09
CA ASN A 488 10.98 41.28 -19.69
C ASN A 488 11.99 42.43 -19.49
N MET A 489 13.12 42.43 -20.22
CA MET A 489 14.09 43.52 -20.18
C MET A 489 13.49 44.84 -20.70
N THR A 490 12.73 44.82 -21.79
CA THR A 490 12.08 46.03 -22.32
C THR A 490 10.99 46.56 -21.38
N GLU A 491 10.20 45.68 -20.76
CA GLU A 491 9.23 46.06 -19.72
C GLU A 491 9.92 46.73 -18.52
N GLN A 492 11.04 46.18 -18.04
CA GLN A 492 11.81 46.79 -16.94
C GLN A 492 12.39 48.17 -17.32
N GLN A 493 12.65 48.38 -18.60
CA GLN A 493 13.08 49.68 -19.16
C GLN A 493 11.89 50.62 -19.44
N ASN A 494 10.65 50.21 -19.17
CA ASN A 494 9.42 50.94 -19.47
C ASN A 494 9.31 51.33 -20.95
N ARG A 495 9.66 50.41 -21.85
CA ARG A 495 9.55 50.61 -23.29
C ARG A 495 9.05 49.35 -23.99
N GLU A 496 8.57 49.55 -25.20
CA GLU A 496 8.26 48.47 -26.14
C GLU A 496 9.49 48.16 -27.02
N PRO A 497 9.52 47.00 -27.68
CA PRO A 497 10.46 46.75 -28.76
C PRO A 497 10.28 47.77 -29.89
N ASN A 498 11.39 48.32 -30.41
CA ASN A 498 11.37 49.18 -31.59
C ASN A 498 11.26 48.37 -32.90
N ASP A 499 11.11 49.04 -34.04
CA ASP A 499 10.92 48.38 -35.34
C ASP A 499 12.02 47.35 -35.68
N SER A 500 13.28 47.64 -35.35
CA SER A 500 14.40 46.73 -35.61
C SER A 500 14.36 45.52 -34.67
N GLU A 501 14.04 45.73 -33.40
CA GLU A 501 13.91 44.66 -32.40
C GLU A 501 12.70 43.76 -32.71
N MET A 502 11.59 44.35 -33.17
CA MET A 502 10.42 43.64 -33.67
C MET A 502 10.75 42.77 -34.88
N GLN A 503 11.55 43.29 -35.82
CA GLN A 503 12.02 42.51 -36.96
C GLN A 503 12.86 41.31 -36.49
N LEU A 504 13.80 41.52 -35.55
CA LEU A 504 14.63 40.45 -34.99
C LEU A 504 13.80 39.40 -34.26
N LEU A 505 12.81 39.81 -33.46
CA LEU A 505 11.87 38.91 -32.77
C LEU A 505 11.10 38.05 -33.77
N THR A 506 10.55 38.69 -34.81
CA THR A 506 9.78 38.04 -35.87
C THR A 506 10.61 37.00 -36.59
N THR A 507 11.75 37.38 -37.16
CA THR A 507 12.60 36.45 -37.93
C THR A 507 13.24 35.38 -37.05
N MET A 508 13.54 35.70 -35.78
CA MET A 508 14.02 34.71 -34.82
C MET A 508 12.96 33.64 -34.55
N ILE A 509 11.73 34.01 -34.20
CA ILE A 509 10.70 33.04 -33.80
C ILE A 509 10.09 32.35 -35.01
N GLU A 510 9.60 33.11 -35.99
CA GLU A 510 8.79 32.58 -37.09
C GLU A 510 9.63 31.80 -38.12
N ASN A 511 10.82 32.32 -38.45
CA ASN A 511 11.71 31.71 -39.43
C ASN A 511 12.91 30.98 -38.80
N SER A 512 13.01 30.95 -37.47
CA SER A 512 14.13 30.32 -36.75
C SER A 512 15.51 30.94 -37.09
N ASN A 513 15.58 32.21 -37.48
CA ASN A 513 16.82 32.87 -37.92
C ASN A 513 17.88 32.97 -36.79
N ASN A 514 19.07 32.42 -37.03
CA ASN A 514 20.13 32.32 -36.02
C ASN A 514 20.90 33.63 -35.77
N ASP A 515 21.03 34.50 -36.78
CA ASP A 515 21.67 35.80 -36.62
C ASP A 515 20.81 36.71 -35.75
N SER A 516 19.48 36.67 -35.97
CA SER A 516 18.50 37.39 -35.17
C SER A 516 18.51 36.93 -33.71
N ALA A 517 18.58 35.60 -33.50
CA ALA A 517 18.73 35.03 -32.16
C ALA A 517 20.03 35.47 -31.50
N SER A 518 21.15 35.48 -32.21
CA SER A 518 22.45 35.86 -31.65
C SER A 518 22.51 37.35 -31.30
N ALA A 519 21.87 38.21 -32.11
CA ALA A 519 21.74 39.64 -31.80
C ALA A 519 20.95 39.85 -30.50
N LEU A 520 19.77 39.25 -30.38
CA LEU A 520 18.93 39.38 -29.17
C LEU A 520 19.55 38.69 -27.96
N PHE A 521 20.21 37.54 -28.12
CA PHE A 521 20.94 36.86 -27.07
C PHE A 521 22.06 37.74 -26.51
N SER A 522 22.85 38.38 -27.38
CA SER A 522 23.87 39.34 -26.94
C SER A 522 23.26 40.52 -26.20
N GLU A 523 22.15 41.07 -26.71
CA GLU A 523 21.47 42.24 -26.13
C GLU A 523 20.98 41.96 -24.70
N VAL A 524 20.46 40.76 -24.43
CA VAL A 524 19.99 40.39 -23.08
C VAL A 524 21.12 40.01 -22.10
N GLY A 525 22.38 40.18 -22.48
CA GLY A 525 23.53 39.80 -21.64
C GLY A 525 23.93 38.33 -21.77
N SER A 526 23.68 37.72 -22.93
CA SER A 526 24.04 36.33 -23.27
C SER A 526 23.43 35.31 -22.29
N GLY A 527 24.10 34.18 -22.08
CA GLY A 527 23.61 33.06 -21.28
C GLY A 527 23.41 33.45 -19.84
N SER A 528 24.29 34.27 -19.28
CA SER A 528 24.13 34.83 -17.92
C SER A 528 22.81 35.59 -17.75
N GLY A 529 22.39 36.37 -18.76
CA GLY A 529 21.12 37.09 -18.74
C GLY A 529 19.91 36.16 -18.80
N VAL A 530 19.95 35.16 -19.70
CA VAL A 530 18.86 34.18 -19.82
C VAL A 530 18.78 33.29 -18.59
N ASP A 531 19.90 32.77 -18.07
CA ASP A 531 19.96 31.98 -16.83
C ASP A 531 19.38 32.76 -15.65
N SER A 532 19.76 34.03 -15.51
CA SER A 532 19.27 34.89 -14.43
C SER A 532 17.75 35.04 -14.49
N TYR A 533 17.19 35.22 -15.68
CA TYR A 533 15.75 35.32 -15.86
C TYR A 533 15.05 33.97 -15.59
N MET A 534 15.54 32.87 -16.15
CA MET A 534 14.99 31.52 -15.93
C MET A 534 14.98 31.16 -14.44
N GLN A 535 16.04 31.51 -13.68
CA GLN A 535 16.10 31.33 -12.24
C GLN A 535 15.05 32.16 -11.49
N GLN A 536 14.77 33.40 -11.91
CA GLN A 536 13.70 34.23 -11.34
C GLN A 536 12.31 33.60 -11.55
N LEU A 537 12.12 32.88 -12.65
CA LEU A 537 10.91 32.08 -12.92
C LEU A 537 10.85 30.75 -12.13
N GLY A 538 11.89 30.48 -11.33
CA GLY A 538 12.06 29.24 -10.59
C GLY A 538 12.39 28.04 -11.48
N ILE A 539 12.90 28.26 -12.69
CA ILE A 539 13.44 27.24 -13.60
C ILE A 539 14.95 27.18 -13.35
N LYS A 540 15.39 26.22 -12.54
CA LYS A 540 16.77 26.16 -12.00
C LYS A 540 17.68 25.17 -12.73
N ASP A 541 17.07 24.33 -13.53
CA ASP A 541 17.63 23.25 -14.33
C ASP A 541 17.79 23.68 -15.80
N PHE A 542 17.71 24.98 -16.07
CA PHE A 542 18.18 25.56 -17.32
C PHE A 542 19.66 25.93 -17.17
N SER A 543 20.47 25.61 -18.18
CA SER A 543 21.89 25.91 -18.20
C SER A 543 22.26 26.46 -19.56
N ALA A 544 22.48 27.77 -19.65
CA ALA A 544 22.93 28.40 -20.88
C ALA A 544 24.35 27.96 -21.29
N ASP A 545 24.58 27.87 -22.60
CA ASP A 545 25.91 27.80 -23.20
C ASP A 545 26.21 29.13 -23.91
N ASP A 546 27.10 29.93 -23.33
CA ASP A 546 27.51 31.24 -23.86
C ASP A 546 28.22 31.15 -25.22
N GLY A 547 28.93 30.05 -25.47
CA GLY A 547 29.67 29.84 -26.71
C GLY A 547 28.80 29.34 -27.86
N SER A 548 27.65 28.73 -27.55
CA SER A 548 26.72 28.15 -28.50
C SER A 548 25.34 28.01 -27.86
N TRP A 549 24.52 29.07 -27.90
CA TRP A 549 23.21 29.11 -27.24
C TRP A 549 22.30 27.91 -27.54
N GLY A 550 22.43 27.29 -28.72
CA GLY A 550 21.67 26.08 -29.09
C GLY A 550 22.06 24.81 -28.33
N TYR A 551 23.24 24.79 -27.68
CA TYR A 551 23.73 23.67 -26.88
C TYR A 551 23.43 23.84 -25.38
N SER A 552 22.74 24.92 -25.00
CA SER A 552 22.17 25.07 -23.67
C SER A 552 21.30 23.86 -23.32
N LEU A 553 21.19 23.56 -22.02
CA LEU A 553 20.45 22.40 -21.55
C LEU A 553 19.15 22.83 -20.84
N ILE A 554 18.08 22.07 -21.06
CA ILE A 554 16.81 22.19 -20.34
C ILE A 554 16.17 20.82 -20.18
N THR A 555 15.25 20.70 -19.22
CA THR A 555 14.35 19.54 -19.11
C THR A 555 13.01 19.78 -19.82
N PRO A 556 12.32 18.72 -20.30
CA PRO A 556 10.96 18.83 -20.82
C PRO A 556 10.00 19.49 -19.83
N ARG A 557 10.13 19.17 -18.53
CA ARG A 557 9.34 19.77 -17.46
C ARG A 557 9.51 21.28 -17.41
N SER A 558 10.75 21.75 -17.48
CA SER A 558 11.04 23.17 -17.37
C SER A 558 10.63 23.97 -18.59
N MET A 559 10.70 23.40 -19.79
CA MET A 559 10.11 24.03 -20.97
C MET A 559 8.58 24.16 -20.84
N VAL A 560 7.87 23.11 -20.41
CA VAL A 560 6.42 23.22 -20.13
C VAL A 560 6.11 24.23 -19.03
N LYS A 561 6.94 24.30 -17.98
CA LYS A 561 6.78 25.31 -16.93
C LYS A 561 6.90 26.73 -17.49
N LEU A 562 7.89 27.00 -18.35
CA LEU A 562 8.07 28.29 -19.02
C LEU A 562 6.83 28.64 -19.86
N LEU A 563 6.37 27.71 -20.69
CA LEU A 563 5.19 27.89 -21.54
C LEU A 563 3.90 28.05 -20.71
N THR A 564 3.80 27.38 -19.56
CA THR A 564 2.67 27.54 -18.62
C THR A 564 2.65 28.93 -18.01
N LEU A 565 3.81 29.45 -17.61
CA LEU A 565 3.96 30.80 -17.08
C LEU A 565 3.60 31.87 -18.12
N LEU A 566 4.03 31.68 -19.37
CA LEU A 566 3.62 32.51 -20.51
C LEU A 566 2.10 32.43 -20.74
N GLN A 567 1.55 31.22 -20.81
CA GLN A 567 0.13 30.99 -21.04
C GLN A 567 -0.77 31.51 -19.93
N THR A 568 -0.30 31.59 -18.69
CA THR A 568 -1.07 32.11 -17.55
C THR A 568 -0.83 33.59 -17.29
N GLY A 569 0.02 34.25 -18.08
CA GLY A 569 0.34 35.67 -17.96
C GLY A 569 1.01 36.02 -16.63
N LYS A 570 1.92 35.16 -16.18
CA LYS A 570 2.64 35.34 -14.91
C LYS A 570 4.00 36.03 -15.05
N ILE A 571 4.46 36.25 -16.28
CA ILE A 571 5.86 36.62 -16.57
C ILE A 571 6.05 37.84 -17.46
N LEU A 572 4.99 38.31 -18.10
CA LEU A 572 4.96 39.49 -18.97
C LEU A 572 3.62 40.23 -18.77
N THR A 573 3.58 41.50 -19.15
CA THR A 573 2.36 42.28 -19.35
C THR A 573 1.43 41.62 -20.36
N ALA A 574 0.15 42.02 -20.36
CA ALA A 574 -0.82 41.45 -21.30
C ALA A 574 -0.46 41.70 -22.77
N GLN A 575 0.18 42.84 -23.07
CA GLN A 575 0.59 43.22 -24.43
C GLN A 575 1.76 42.35 -24.90
N ASP A 576 2.85 42.29 -24.15
CA ASP A 576 4.03 41.51 -24.54
C ASP A 576 3.78 40.01 -24.51
N ARG A 577 2.91 39.55 -23.60
CA ARG A 577 2.40 38.17 -23.64
C ARG A 577 1.68 37.87 -24.95
N GLN A 578 0.78 38.77 -25.39
CA GLN A 578 0.06 38.57 -26.65
C GLN A 578 1.02 38.60 -27.84
N LEU A 579 2.02 39.50 -27.83
CA LEU A 579 3.06 39.54 -28.84
C LEU A 579 3.82 38.21 -28.91
N ALA A 580 4.34 37.71 -27.78
CA ALA A 580 5.08 36.46 -27.71
C ALA A 580 4.26 35.26 -28.23
N LEU A 581 2.99 35.16 -27.82
CA LEU A 581 2.09 34.11 -28.31
C LEU A 581 1.81 34.24 -29.81
N SER A 582 1.58 35.47 -30.31
CA SER A 582 1.29 35.70 -31.73
C SER A 582 2.47 35.31 -32.62
N LEU A 583 3.71 35.62 -32.20
CA LEU A 583 4.93 35.18 -32.91
C LEU A 583 5.04 33.65 -32.95
N MET A 584 4.76 32.99 -31.84
CA MET A 584 4.79 31.52 -31.76
C MET A 584 3.65 30.85 -32.55
N GLU A 585 2.56 31.56 -32.81
CA GLU A 585 1.43 31.11 -33.65
C GLU A 585 1.70 31.28 -35.16
N GLN A 586 2.71 32.07 -35.53
CA GLN A 586 3.03 32.42 -36.93
C GLN A 586 4.30 31.72 -37.45
N VAL A 587 4.81 30.73 -36.73
CA VAL A 587 5.96 29.91 -37.16
C VAL A 587 5.73 29.33 -38.55
N GLU A 588 6.73 29.44 -39.44
CA GLU A 588 6.62 28.99 -40.83
C GLU A 588 6.42 27.48 -40.95
N SER A 589 5.74 27.04 -42.01
CA SER A 589 5.34 25.63 -42.18
C SER A 589 6.50 24.62 -42.19
N ASP A 590 7.69 25.00 -42.65
CA ASP A 590 8.89 24.16 -42.63
C ASP A 590 9.55 24.09 -41.24
N GLN A 591 9.12 24.95 -40.32
CA GLN A 591 9.51 25.01 -38.91
C GLN A 591 8.45 24.41 -37.96
N GLN A 592 7.43 23.74 -38.51
CA GLN A 592 6.35 23.08 -37.76
C GLN A 592 6.46 21.56 -37.85
N VAL A 593 6.96 20.92 -36.80
CA VAL A 593 7.08 19.47 -36.66
C VAL A 593 6.56 19.04 -35.31
N GLY A 594 5.84 17.93 -35.22
CA GLY A 594 5.31 17.45 -33.94
C GLY A 594 4.11 18.29 -33.52
N VAL A 595 4.30 19.27 -32.64
CA VAL A 595 3.19 20.10 -32.11
C VAL A 595 2.45 20.82 -33.23
N GLY A 596 3.18 21.40 -34.20
CA GLY A 596 2.59 22.17 -35.29
C GLY A 596 1.86 21.33 -36.34
N ASP A 597 2.43 20.20 -36.77
CA ASP A 597 1.90 19.39 -37.87
C ASP A 597 1.03 18.19 -37.44
N THR A 598 0.82 17.98 -36.14
CA THR A 598 -0.08 16.94 -35.62
C THR A 598 -1.29 17.45 -34.84
N ALA A 599 -1.36 18.75 -34.54
CA ALA A 599 -2.53 19.36 -33.92
C ALA A 599 -3.75 19.33 -34.86
N PRO A 600 -4.99 19.30 -34.33
CA PRO A 600 -6.19 19.42 -35.15
C PRO A 600 -6.20 20.72 -35.96
N SER A 601 -6.72 20.69 -37.19
CA SER A 601 -6.70 21.83 -38.11
C SER A 601 -7.46 23.08 -37.62
N ASN A 602 -8.31 22.94 -36.60
CA ASN A 602 -9.06 24.02 -35.98
C ASN A 602 -8.45 24.49 -34.64
N ALA A 603 -7.28 23.96 -34.26
CA ALA A 603 -6.58 24.36 -33.06
C ALA A 603 -5.75 25.62 -33.31
N THR A 604 -5.64 26.46 -32.28
CA THR A 604 -4.59 27.49 -32.19
C THR A 604 -3.35 26.85 -31.59
N VAL A 605 -2.20 27.02 -32.24
CA VAL A 605 -0.94 26.37 -31.87
C VAL A 605 0.15 27.43 -31.76
N ALA A 606 0.62 27.68 -30.54
CA ALA A 606 1.81 28.49 -30.28
C ALA A 606 2.98 27.56 -30.00
N LEU A 607 3.97 27.47 -30.89
CA LEU A 607 5.06 26.50 -30.77
C LEU A 607 6.45 27.10 -31.03
N LYS A 608 7.48 26.35 -30.64
CA LYS A 608 8.82 26.49 -31.18
C LYS A 608 9.55 25.16 -31.18
N ASP A 609 10.04 24.79 -32.34
CA ASP A 609 10.85 23.59 -32.53
C ASP A 609 12.35 23.92 -32.58
N GLY A 610 13.17 22.88 -32.40
CA GLY A 610 14.61 22.97 -32.55
C GLY A 610 15.27 21.65 -32.88
N TRP A 611 16.26 21.72 -33.77
CA TRP A 611 17.14 20.60 -34.10
C TRP A 611 18.57 21.08 -34.30
N VAL A 612 19.52 20.22 -33.96
CA VAL A 612 20.95 20.47 -34.18
C VAL A 612 21.71 19.14 -34.18
N PRO A 613 22.81 19.01 -34.95
CA PRO A 613 23.76 17.93 -34.75
C PRO A 613 24.40 18.06 -33.37
N ALA A 614 24.43 16.97 -32.62
CA ALA A 614 25.19 16.86 -31.38
C ALA A 614 26.70 16.78 -31.67
N PRO A 615 27.57 17.05 -30.66
CA PRO A 615 29.03 16.97 -30.84
C PRO A 615 29.55 15.60 -31.31
N ASP A 616 28.81 14.52 -31.05
CA ASP A 616 29.13 13.16 -31.50
C ASP A 616 28.62 12.83 -32.92
N GLY A 617 27.97 13.79 -33.59
CA GLY A 617 27.40 13.64 -34.92
C GLY A 617 25.99 13.04 -34.95
N SER A 618 25.41 12.69 -33.81
CA SER A 618 24.00 12.31 -33.70
C SER A 618 23.08 13.53 -33.83
N TRP A 619 21.76 13.31 -33.91
CA TRP A 619 20.78 14.38 -34.01
C TRP A 619 20.02 14.59 -32.70
N VAL A 620 19.86 15.87 -32.35
CA VAL A 620 18.92 16.37 -31.36
C VAL A 620 17.72 16.95 -32.10
N MET A 621 16.52 16.65 -31.62
CA MET A 621 15.27 17.24 -32.10
C MET A 621 14.34 17.48 -30.91
N ASN A 622 13.65 18.61 -30.91
CA ASN A 622 12.60 18.91 -29.94
C ASN A 622 11.44 19.66 -30.58
N SER A 623 10.27 19.49 -29.97
CA SER A 623 9.05 20.22 -30.31
C SER A 623 8.29 20.54 -29.04
N SER A 624 7.98 21.82 -28.85
CA SER A 624 7.30 22.32 -27.65
C SER A 624 6.28 23.38 -28.01
N GLY A 625 5.13 23.37 -27.34
CA GLY A 625 4.10 24.37 -27.60
C GLY A 625 2.85 24.25 -26.74
N ILE A 626 1.97 25.22 -26.96
CA ILE A 626 0.65 25.36 -26.34
C ILE A 626 -0.37 25.11 -27.45
N VAL A 627 -1.27 24.16 -27.22
CA VAL A 627 -2.32 23.80 -28.18
C VAL A 627 -3.67 24.06 -27.53
N THR A 628 -4.51 24.85 -28.19
CA THR A 628 -5.89 25.13 -27.76
C THR A 628 -6.87 24.77 -28.86
N SER A 629 -7.82 23.88 -28.57
CA SER A 629 -8.91 23.52 -29.47
C SER A 629 -10.24 23.63 -28.73
N GLY A 630 -11.05 24.64 -29.08
CA GLY A 630 -12.29 24.93 -28.39
C GLY A 630 -12.07 25.30 -26.91
N LYS A 631 -12.46 24.40 -25.99
CA LYS A 631 -12.28 24.56 -24.53
C LYS A 631 -11.14 23.72 -23.95
N GLU A 632 -10.50 22.92 -24.79
CA GLU A 632 -9.44 21.99 -24.41
C GLU A 632 -8.09 22.67 -24.69
N THR A 633 -7.23 22.74 -23.69
CA THR A 633 -5.87 23.29 -23.80
C THR A 633 -4.89 22.32 -23.16
N TYR A 634 -3.79 22.05 -23.86
CA TYR A 634 -2.63 21.37 -23.28
C TYR A 634 -1.33 22.05 -23.68
N ILE A 635 -0.31 21.85 -22.86
CA ILE A 635 1.05 22.33 -23.09
C ILE A 635 1.95 21.11 -23.11
N ILE A 636 2.79 20.99 -24.12
CA ILE A 636 3.65 19.82 -24.31
C ILE A 636 5.07 20.25 -24.63
N SER A 637 6.03 19.45 -24.17
CA SER A 637 7.39 19.48 -24.64
C SER A 637 7.90 18.06 -24.86
N VAL A 638 8.52 17.84 -26.01
CA VAL A 638 9.17 16.57 -26.40
C VAL A 638 10.60 16.89 -26.81
N TYR A 639 11.57 16.20 -26.21
CA TYR A 639 12.98 16.27 -26.54
C TYR A 639 13.50 14.88 -26.91
N THR A 640 14.37 14.83 -27.91
CA THR A 640 15.09 13.63 -28.34
C THR A 640 16.57 13.95 -28.48
N THR A 641 17.42 12.97 -28.20
CA THR A 641 18.87 13.04 -28.39
C THR A 641 19.37 11.72 -28.98
N GLU A 642 20.61 11.67 -29.44
CA GLU A 642 21.25 10.45 -29.96
C GLU A 642 20.47 9.79 -31.10
N GLN A 643 19.79 10.59 -31.94
CA GLN A 643 19.06 10.09 -33.09
C GLN A 643 20.00 9.89 -34.28
N ASN A 644 19.80 8.82 -35.07
CA ASN A 644 20.65 8.53 -36.22
C ASN A 644 20.46 9.55 -37.35
N SER A 645 19.28 10.16 -37.43
CA SER A 645 18.94 11.19 -38.39
C SER A 645 17.96 12.20 -37.79
N LEU A 646 17.86 13.38 -38.42
CA LEU A 646 16.82 14.35 -38.08
C LEU A 646 15.42 13.74 -38.26
N ASP A 647 15.21 12.99 -39.34
CA ASP A 647 13.92 12.34 -39.65
C ASP A 647 13.46 11.39 -38.54
N ASP A 648 14.39 10.65 -37.90
CA ASP A 648 14.07 9.80 -36.76
C ASP A 648 13.56 10.62 -35.57
N GLY A 649 14.24 11.72 -35.24
CA GLY A 649 13.82 12.65 -34.20
C GLY A 649 12.47 13.30 -34.50
N GLN A 650 12.24 13.71 -35.75
CA GLN A 650 10.94 14.24 -36.19
C GLN A 650 9.83 13.20 -36.09
N ALA A 651 10.10 11.94 -36.44
CA ALA A 651 9.14 10.86 -36.37
C ALA A 651 8.73 10.56 -34.90
N ILE A 652 9.68 10.59 -33.97
CA ILE A 652 9.40 10.45 -32.53
C ILE A 652 8.52 11.62 -32.06
N SER A 653 8.90 12.86 -32.35
CA SER A 653 8.12 14.05 -31.98
C SER A 653 6.69 14.01 -32.52
N ARG A 654 6.50 13.66 -33.79
CA ARG A 654 5.18 13.49 -34.41
C ARG A 654 4.37 12.38 -33.74
N LYS A 655 5.01 11.24 -33.42
CA LYS A 655 4.32 10.12 -32.77
C LYS A 655 3.80 10.52 -31.39
N VAL A 656 4.62 11.21 -30.59
CA VAL A 656 4.24 11.67 -29.25
C VAL A 656 3.16 12.75 -29.34
N CYS A 657 3.42 13.83 -30.08
CA CYS A 657 2.50 14.97 -30.18
C CYS A 657 1.15 14.56 -30.77
N GLY A 658 1.14 13.77 -31.86
CA GLY A 658 -0.10 13.34 -32.49
C GLY A 658 -0.93 12.39 -31.62
N THR A 659 -0.27 11.54 -30.81
CA THR A 659 -0.99 10.70 -29.86
C THR A 659 -1.60 11.55 -28.75
N VAL A 660 -0.85 12.49 -28.17
CA VAL A 660 -1.34 13.42 -27.13
C VAL A 660 -2.51 14.25 -27.65
N ALA A 661 -2.36 14.83 -28.85
CA ALA A 661 -3.41 15.60 -29.52
C ALA A 661 -4.70 14.77 -29.67
N SER A 662 -4.60 13.53 -30.17
CA SER A 662 -5.77 12.65 -30.37
C SER A 662 -6.53 12.29 -29.09
N LEU A 663 -5.88 12.43 -27.93
CA LEU A 663 -6.45 12.08 -26.63
C LEU A 663 -7.01 13.29 -25.90
N LEU A 664 -6.32 14.44 -25.98
CA LEU A 664 -6.63 15.62 -25.16
C LEU A 664 -7.50 16.66 -25.86
N VAL A 665 -7.56 16.72 -27.20
CA VAL A 665 -8.34 17.72 -27.96
C VAL A 665 -9.35 17.10 -28.92
#